data_AF-A0A354HRE1-F1
#
_entry.id   AF-A0A354HRE1-F1
#
_cell.length_a   1.000
_cell.length_b   1.000
_cell.length_c   1.000
_cell.angle_alpha   90.00
_cell.angle_beta   90.00
_cell.angle_gamma   90.00
#
_symmetry.space_group_name_H-M   'P 1'
#
loop_
_entity.id
_entity.type
_entity.pdbx_description
1 polymer ?
#
loop_
_entity_poly.entity_id
_entity_poly.type
_entity_poly.pdbx_seq_one_letter_code
_entity_poly.pdbx_strand_id
1 'polypeptide(L)'
;ATLAPFHVEPDFYRVRFFQDRASFFRETANFDTKTEVIVSTEDNAEIRRVTLTNHGTKEASLEITSFFEPALSRQDSDLAHPAFNNLFVQTEPVHEHNGLLAFRRPRSEKDPSLFVLHLVTVEGESVGTVQYETDRGKFIGRGKDISCPAALHQPLTNTSGQVLDPVMSLRRQIKLGPGQSAAVTFVTAQGSSRTEMLKLAGKYSDPAAGQRAFDMAYTRSLVERRFLNLSPQLLAASQQAIGHLVFLSPTRRQYEEVIARNTLAQQGLWAQGISGDNPIVLVCVDDTEEIRIVEEAILAHEYWRFKGLVVDLVILHGGQGGYLEPVRELVREMVQLIRMIDILDKPGGIYIRGAKQLTAAERCLFHGAARLILRQGSLAEQLKTKTRSLPEIKDFRGQDQESAVAGSLPDDLLYDNGLGGFSPDGKEYIIQLQQRMTPAPWLNVLANPDFGCIVSERGGGFVFAENSRENKLTPWSNDPVSDPPGEIIYLRDEDSGAVWTVCAAPIWEHQPYTVMHGRGYSKYCHHSHGLDQELTVFVPLEDPVKLSLLKIRNDSPGFRRLTATYFIRPVLGVSDQISHLHLVSSWGENMLTFRNPYNGDFPGRIAWISASRPVLGYTGDCCEFLGLEGDLTNPAALARTRLSNIVGAGLNPCGAIQVALELEPGSEGELVFQLGQAANLERVREIAAKYNGQAPLALKQTRDYWQSLIGTIAARTPETSLNILLSWLLYQTLVCRMWARTGFYQCGGAYGFRDQLQDAANLALAIPELAKKQILLHAAHQFREGDVQHWWHP
;
A
#
# COMPACT_ATOMS: atom_id res chain seq x y z
N ALA A 1 -0.79 16.70 -17.72
CA ALA A 1 -0.11 17.67 -16.82
C ALA A 1 1.15 17.08 -16.20
N THR A 2 1.01 16.03 -15.40
CA THR A 2 2.11 15.25 -14.80
C THR A 2 2.33 13.94 -15.57
N LEU A 3 3.35 13.16 -15.18
CA LEU A 3 3.54 11.78 -15.65
C LEU A 3 2.47 10.85 -15.05
N ALA A 4 2.35 10.83 -13.73
CA ALA A 4 1.25 10.12 -13.05
C ALA A 4 -0.12 10.77 -13.38
N PRO A 5 -1.21 9.98 -13.40
CA PRO A 5 -1.27 8.55 -13.12
C PRO A 5 -1.05 7.64 -14.34
N PHE A 6 -0.85 8.19 -15.54
CA PHE A 6 -0.81 7.40 -16.78
C PHE A 6 0.59 6.91 -17.19
N HIS A 7 1.64 7.57 -16.70
CA HIS A 7 3.04 7.26 -16.98
C HIS A 7 3.40 7.16 -18.48
N VAL A 8 2.62 7.84 -19.33
CA VAL A 8 2.90 7.95 -20.77
C VAL A 8 4.05 8.92 -20.99
N GLU A 9 5.08 8.46 -21.72
CA GLU A 9 6.25 9.25 -22.08
C GLU A 9 5.84 10.45 -22.97
N PRO A 10 6.11 11.69 -22.53
CA PRO A 10 5.84 12.90 -23.31
C PRO A 10 7.04 13.30 -24.17
N ASP A 11 6.83 14.18 -25.15
CA ASP A 11 7.90 14.74 -26.01
C ASP A 11 8.91 15.56 -25.18
N PHE A 12 8.42 16.24 -24.15
CA PHE A 12 9.24 16.94 -23.16
C PHE A 12 8.59 16.87 -21.79
N TYR A 13 9.40 16.68 -20.75
CA TYR A 13 8.95 16.76 -19.36
C TYR A 13 10.00 17.41 -18.47
N ARG A 14 9.56 18.34 -17.62
CA ARG A 14 10.41 18.96 -16.61
C ARG A 14 9.62 19.30 -15.36
N VAL A 15 10.19 18.98 -14.21
CA VAL A 15 9.68 19.39 -12.89
C VAL A 15 10.64 20.37 -12.25
N ARG A 16 10.11 21.40 -11.59
CA ARG A 16 10.87 22.33 -10.76
C ARG A 16 10.15 22.54 -9.44
N PHE A 17 10.86 22.31 -8.34
CA PHE A 17 10.40 22.65 -7.01
C PHE A 17 11.05 23.95 -6.56
N PHE A 18 10.23 24.93 -6.25
CA PHE A 18 10.62 26.20 -5.65
C PHE A 18 10.20 26.19 -4.18
N GLN A 19 10.50 27.27 -3.46
CA GLN A 19 10.05 27.42 -2.08
C GLN A 19 8.57 27.78 -1.97
N ASP A 20 8.07 28.52 -2.94
CA ASP A 20 6.68 29.00 -3.01
C ASP A 20 5.77 28.06 -3.79
N ARG A 21 6.31 27.28 -4.74
CA ARG A 21 5.50 26.49 -5.68
C ARG A 21 6.20 25.26 -6.23
N ALA A 22 5.39 24.31 -6.71
CA ALA A 22 5.83 23.26 -7.62
C ALA A 22 5.38 23.60 -9.05
N SER A 23 6.25 23.35 -10.04
CA SER A 23 5.94 23.58 -11.46
C SER A 23 6.28 22.37 -12.31
N PHE A 24 5.33 21.96 -13.14
CA PHE A 24 5.42 20.85 -14.07
C PHE A 24 5.24 21.38 -15.49
N PHE A 25 6.16 21.03 -16.37
CA PHE A 25 6.13 21.39 -17.78
C PHE A 25 6.08 20.09 -18.57
N ARG A 26 5.10 19.98 -19.48
CA ARG A 26 4.91 18.81 -20.31
C ARG A 26 4.52 19.24 -21.72
N GLU A 27 5.17 18.65 -22.72
CA GLU A 27 4.79 18.80 -24.13
C GLU A 27 4.31 17.44 -24.63
N THR A 28 3.18 17.39 -25.32
CA THR A 28 2.66 16.14 -25.90
C THR A 28 1.95 16.46 -27.21
N ALA A 29 2.44 15.89 -28.29
CA ALA A 29 2.04 16.20 -29.66
C ALA A 29 2.13 17.71 -29.94
N ASN A 30 0.99 18.40 -30.05
CA ASN A 30 0.93 19.83 -30.38
C ASN A 30 0.53 20.70 -29.17
N PHE A 31 0.59 20.17 -27.95
CA PHE A 31 0.12 20.87 -26.75
C PHE A 31 1.20 21.02 -25.69
N ASP A 32 1.36 22.25 -25.23
CA ASP A 32 2.13 22.56 -24.03
C ASP A 32 1.18 22.59 -22.84
N THR A 33 1.56 21.90 -21.77
CA THR A 33 0.87 21.94 -20.48
C THR A 33 1.84 22.41 -19.41
N LYS A 34 1.48 23.50 -18.74
CA LYS A 34 2.16 23.98 -17.54
C LYS A 34 1.23 23.83 -16.35
N THR A 35 1.67 23.12 -15.31
CA THR A 35 0.94 23.02 -14.05
C THR A 35 1.74 23.66 -12.93
N GLU A 36 1.11 24.57 -12.19
CA GLU A 36 1.69 25.23 -11.03
C GLU A 36 0.82 24.98 -9.81
N VAL A 37 1.45 24.62 -8.69
CA VAL A 37 0.77 24.31 -7.43
C VAL A 37 1.38 25.14 -6.31
N ILE A 38 0.54 25.80 -5.53
CA ILE A 38 0.91 26.58 -4.33
C ILE A 38 0.01 26.23 -3.16
N VAL A 39 0.47 26.56 -1.96
CA VAL A 39 -0.38 26.69 -0.77
C VAL A 39 -0.56 28.18 -0.50
N SER A 40 -1.81 28.64 -0.36
CA SER A 40 -2.12 30.04 -0.06
C SER A 40 -1.50 30.45 1.28
N THR A 41 -0.96 31.67 1.34
CA THR A 41 -0.37 32.22 2.57
C THR A 41 -1.40 32.91 3.45
N GLU A 42 -2.62 33.12 2.95
CA GLU A 42 -3.72 33.79 3.66
C GLU A 42 -4.83 32.84 4.09
N ASP A 43 -5.03 31.76 3.32
CA ASP A 43 -6.14 30.83 3.49
C ASP A 43 -5.60 29.39 3.56
N ASN A 44 -6.33 28.50 4.22
CA ASN A 44 -6.02 27.07 4.24
C ASN A 44 -6.42 26.42 2.89
N ALA A 45 -5.73 26.77 1.81
CA ALA A 45 -6.06 26.34 0.45
C ALA A 45 -4.83 25.97 -0.40
N GLU A 46 -4.90 24.83 -1.10
CA GLU A 46 -4.06 24.52 -2.26
C GLU A 46 -4.69 25.15 -3.51
N ILE A 47 -3.87 25.81 -4.32
CA ILE A 47 -4.29 26.34 -5.63
C ILE A 47 -3.42 25.69 -6.71
N ARG A 48 -4.09 25.06 -7.67
CA ARG A 48 -3.48 24.35 -8.79
C ARG A 48 -3.96 24.94 -10.11
N ARG A 49 -3.06 25.58 -10.83
CA ARG A 49 -3.34 26.16 -12.14
C ARG A 49 -2.74 25.30 -13.25
N VAL A 50 -3.56 24.91 -14.20
CA VAL A 50 -3.17 24.17 -15.42
C VAL A 50 -3.35 25.09 -16.62
N THR A 51 -2.25 25.53 -17.21
CA THR A 51 -2.25 26.31 -18.45
C THR A 51 -1.98 25.38 -19.62
N LEU A 52 -2.83 25.43 -20.64
CA LEU A 52 -2.68 24.68 -21.88
C LEU A 52 -2.52 25.64 -23.04
N THR A 53 -1.60 25.35 -23.96
CA THR A 53 -1.38 26.11 -25.20
C THR A 53 -1.45 25.17 -26.39
N ASN A 54 -2.21 25.55 -27.42
CA ASN A 54 -2.32 24.80 -28.67
C ASN A 54 -1.31 25.33 -29.69
N HIS A 55 -0.27 24.55 -29.99
CA HIS A 55 0.73 24.84 -31.03
C HIS A 55 0.37 24.24 -32.39
N GLY A 56 -0.76 23.53 -32.49
CA GLY A 56 -1.26 22.94 -33.71
C GLY A 56 -1.93 23.95 -34.65
N THR A 57 -2.31 23.47 -35.83
CA THR A 57 -2.97 24.28 -36.87
C THR A 57 -4.50 24.19 -36.86
N LYS A 58 -5.07 23.35 -35.99
CA LYS A 58 -6.51 23.12 -35.87
C LYS A 58 -7.03 23.52 -34.49
N GLU A 59 -8.29 23.91 -34.42
CA GLU A 59 -9.01 24.03 -33.15
C GLU A 59 -9.07 22.66 -32.45
N ALA A 60 -8.93 22.68 -31.12
CA ALA A 60 -9.03 21.51 -30.28
C ALA A 60 -10.02 21.74 -29.14
N SER A 61 -10.80 20.69 -28.83
CA SER A 61 -11.64 20.64 -27.64
C SER A 61 -11.00 19.69 -26.64
N LEU A 62 -10.73 20.18 -25.43
CA LEU A 62 -10.01 19.44 -24.39
C LEU A 62 -10.86 19.35 -23.12
N GLU A 63 -10.87 18.17 -22.49
CA GLU A 63 -11.49 17.96 -21.18
C GLU A 63 -10.40 17.91 -20.10
N ILE A 64 -10.56 18.71 -19.05
CA ILE A 64 -9.69 18.70 -17.87
C ILE A 64 -10.52 18.20 -16.71
N THR A 65 -10.07 17.10 -16.11
CA THR A 65 -10.73 16.43 -14.98
C THR A 65 -9.81 16.41 -13.77
N SER A 66 -10.26 16.91 -12.62
CA SER A 66 -9.57 16.76 -11.34
C SER A 66 -10.00 15.47 -10.64
N PHE A 67 -9.18 14.99 -9.70
CA PHE A 67 -9.50 13.84 -8.86
C PHE A 67 -8.69 13.89 -7.57
N PHE A 68 -9.34 13.71 -6.42
CA PHE A 68 -8.70 13.33 -5.16
C PHE A 68 -9.71 12.66 -4.21
N GLU A 69 -9.19 11.95 -3.20
CA GLU A 69 -9.97 11.22 -2.20
C GLU A 69 -9.95 11.98 -0.84
N PRO A 70 -11.08 12.51 -0.36
CA PRO A 70 -11.13 13.26 0.90
C PRO A 70 -11.20 12.34 2.12
N ALA A 71 -10.07 12.14 2.81
CA ALA A 71 -10.03 11.35 4.05
C ALA A 71 -10.72 12.04 5.25
N LEU A 72 -10.61 13.37 5.36
CA LEU A 72 -11.15 14.21 6.45
C LEU A 72 -10.91 13.64 7.86
N SER A 73 -9.76 13.02 8.10
CA SER A 73 -9.42 12.33 9.34
C SER A 73 -7.91 12.38 9.58
N ARG A 74 -7.45 11.90 10.74
CA ARG A 74 -6.02 11.66 10.98
C ARG A 74 -5.55 10.49 10.12
N GLN A 75 -4.35 10.58 9.58
CA GLN A 75 -3.77 9.57 8.69
C GLN A 75 -3.80 8.16 9.32
N ASP A 76 -3.35 7.99 10.56
CA ASP A 76 -3.33 6.67 11.22
C ASP A 76 -4.72 6.04 11.34
N SER A 77 -5.75 6.87 11.56
CA SER A 77 -7.14 6.41 11.65
C SER A 77 -7.70 6.01 10.28
N ASP A 78 -7.31 6.73 9.23
CA ASP A 78 -7.68 6.42 7.85
C ASP A 78 -6.98 5.13 7.39
N LEU A 79 -5.65 5.03 7.54
CA LEU A 79 -4.85 3.85 7.20
C LEU A 79 -5.32 2.57 7.92
N ALA A 80 -5.77 2.70 9.16
CA ALA A 80 -6.26 1.56 9.92
C ALA A 80 -7.57 0.99 9.35
N HIS A 81 -8.42 1.83 8.74
CA HIS A 81 -9.72 1.40 8.22
C HIS A 81 -10.36 2.38 7.20
N PRO A 82 -9.86 2.46 5.96
CA PRO A 82 -10.31 3.44 4.96
C PRO A 82 -11.81 3.37 4.65
N ALA A 83 -12.33 2.18 4.35
CA ALA A 83 -13.75 2.01 3.97
C ALA A 83 -14.71 2.44 5.09
N PHE A 84 -14.36 2.20 6.35
CA PHE A 84 -15.16 2.66 7.49
C PHE A 84 -15.04 4.17 7.69
N ASN A 85 -13.85 4.74 7.48
CA ASN A 85 -13.64 6.17 7.58
C ASN A 85 -14.51 6.94 6.57
N ASN A 86 -14.63 6.41 5.35
CA ASN A 86 -15.40 6.96 4.24
C ASN A 86 -16.91 7.07 4.52
N LEU A 87 -17.48 6.16 5.33
CA LEU A 87 -18.89 6.21 5.73
C LEU A 87 -19.29 7.50 6.46
N PHE A 88 -18.33 8.24 7.02
CA PHE A 88 -18.59 9.47 7.76
C PHE A 88 -18.46 10.73 6.91
N VAL A 89 -18.03 10.61 5.65
CA VAL A 89 -17.88 11.74 4.73
C VAL A 89 -19.14 11.88 3.88
N GLN A 90 -19.62 13.10 3.75
CA GLN A 90 -20.73 13.45 2.88
C GLN A 90 -20.28 14.50 1.87
N THR A 91 -20.86 14.46 0.67
CA THR A 91 -20.53 15.40 -0.41
C THR A 91 -21.77 16.17 -0.85
N GLU A 92 -21.61 17.44 -1.19
CA GLU A 92 -22.66 18.30 -1.74
C GLU A 92 -22.11 19.17 -2.89
N PRO A 93 -22.88 19.40 -3.97
CA PRO A 93 -22.49 20.33 -5.01
C PRO A 93 -22.73 21.78 -4.58
N VAL A 94 -21.84 22.67 -4.99
CA VAL A 94 -21.93 24.12 -4.81
C VAL A 94 -22.07 24.76 -6.19
N HIS A 95 -23.27 24.65 -6.77
CA HIS A 95 -23.54 25.04 -8.16
C HIS A 95 -23.20 26.50 -8.47
N GLU A 96 -23.49 27.42 -7.54
CA GLU A 96 -23.22 28.86 -7.68
C GLU A 96 -21.74 29.18 -7.92
N HIS A 97 -20.84 28.32 -7.44
CA HIS A 97 -19.39 28.51 -7.48
C HIS A 97 -18.67 27.39 -8.25
N ASN A 98 -19.38 26.59 -9.05
CA ASN A 98 -18.78 25.52 -9.86
C ASN A 98 -17.92 24.55 -9.03
N GLY A 99 -18.40 24.18 -7.83
CA GLY A 99 -17.61 23.44 -6.86
C GLY A 99 -18.34 22.25 -6.22
N LEU A 100 -17.57 21.53 -5.40
CA LEU A 100 -18.00 20.47 -4.50
C LEU A 100 -17.56 20.81 -3.08
N LEU A 101 -18.38 20.44 -2.10
CA LEU A 101 -18.04 20.47 -0.69
C LEU A 101 -18.12 19.05 -0.13
N ALA A 102 -17.11 18.63 0.61
CA ALA A 102 -17.13 17.43 1.42
C ALA A 102 -17.06 17.81 2.90
N PHE A 103 -17.76 17.07 3.76
CA PHE A 103 -17.67 17.27 5.20
C PHE A 103 -17.78 15.95 5.95
N ARG A 104 -17.14 15.91 7.12
CA ARG A 104 -17.24 14.77 8.02
C ARG A 104 -18.38 14.96 9.01
N ARG A 105 -19.25 13.96 9.13
CA ARG A 105 -20.27 13.91 10.18
C ARG A 105 -19.63 13.71 11.55
N PRO A 106 -19.87 14.59 12.53
CA PRO A 106 -19.40 14.39 13.89
C PRO A 106 -20.08 13.17 14.51
N ARG A 107 -19.32 12.34 15.24
CA ARG A 107 -19.85 11.20 16.02
C ARG A 107 -20.25 11.62 17.43
N SER A 108 -19.69 12.71 17.92
CA SER A 108 -20.01 13.34 19.19
C SER A 108 -19.97 14.87 19.06
N GLU A 109 -20.60 15.59 19.99
CA GLU A 109 -20.54 17.06 20.04
C GLU A 109 -19.11 17.62 20.21
N LYS A 110 -18.15 16.78 20.63
CA LYS A 110 -16.74 17.16 20.82
C LYS A 110 -15.89 16.98 19.56
N ASP A 111 -16.43 16.32 18.54
CA ASP A 111 -15.65 16.01 17.33
C ASP A 111 -15.46 17.29 16.49
N PRO A 112 -14.24 17.53 15.98
CA PRO A 112 -13.99 18.69 15.13
C PRO A 112 -14.81 18.57 13.84
N SER A 113 -15.49 19.66 13.48
CA SER A 113 -16.15 19.77 12.18
C SER A 113 -15.10 20.05 11.10
N LEU A 114 -14.93 19.11 10.18
CA LEU A 114 -13.96 19.21 9.08
C LEU A 114 -14.70 19.32 7.75
N PHE A 115 -14.41 20.38 7.01
CA PHE A 115 -14.93 20.65 5.69
C PHE A 115 -13.78 20.78 4.70
N VAL A 116 -13.98 20.27 3.48
CA VAL A 116 -13.12 20.50 2.32
C VAL A 116 -13.95 20.98 1.15
N LEU A 117 -13.53 22.07 0.54
CA LEU A 117 -14.11 22.65 -0.67
C LEU A 117 -13.18 22.34 -1.85
N HIS A 118 -13.75 21.96 -2.99
CA HIS A 118 -13.05 21.87 -4.26
C HIS A 118 -13.77 22.69 -5.33
N LEU A 119 -13.06 23.59 -6.01
CA LEU A 119 -13.61 24.50 -7.01
C LEU A 119 -12.85 24.39 -8.32
N VAL A 120 -13.50 24.80 -9.42
CA VAL A 120 -12.84 25.02 -10.70
C VAL A 120 -13.23 26.37 -11.31
N THR A 121 -12.24 27.11 -11.79
CA THR A 121 -12.41 28.32 -12.60
C THR A 121 -11.63 28.20 -13.91
N VAL A 122 -12.12 28.87 -14.96
CA VAL A 122 -11.52 28.83 -16.30
C VAL A 122 -11.26 30.26 -16.78
N GLU A 123 -10.03 30.52 -17.21
CA GLU A 123 -9.59 31.71 -17.93
C GLU A 123 -9.45 31.34 -19.41
N GLY A 124 -10.48 31.64 -20.21
CA GLY A 124 -10.54 31.28 -21.64
C GLY A 124 -11.96 30.90 -22.08
N GLU A 125 -12.09 30.38 -23.30
CA GLU A 125 -13.38 29.86 -23.80
C GLU A 125 -13.67 28.48 -23.18
N SER A 126 -14.78 28.39 -22.46
CA SER A 126 -15.26 27.11 -21.89
C SER A 126 -16.61 26.72 -22.46
N VAL A 127 -16.81 25.42 -22.64
CA VAL A 127 -18.01 24.83 -23.25
C VAL A 127 -18.77 24.03 -22.20
N GLY A 128 -20.09 24.20 -22.19
CA GLY A 128 -21.00 23.42 -21.34
C GLY A 128 -20.94 23.78 -19.85
N THR A 129 -21.65 22.98 -19.05
CA THR A 129 -21.68 23.10 -17.59
C THR A 129 -20.57 22.26 -16.96
N VAL A 130 -20.22 22.55 -15.70
CA VAL A 130 -19.35 21.67 -14.90
C VAL A 130 -19.99 20.30 -14.78
N GLN A 131 -19.20 19.26 -14.99
CA GLN A 131 -19.56 17.90 -14.60
C GLN A 131 -18.80 17.52 -13.33
N TYR A 132 -19.37 16.65 -12.52
CA TYR A 132 -18.72 16.19 -11.28
C TYR A 132 -19.02 14.72 -10.97
N GLU A 133 -18.17 14.13 -10.15
CA GLU A 133 -18.36 12.79 -9.60
C GLU A 133 -17.89 12.80 -8.15
N THR A 134 -18.71 12.22 -7.27
CA THR A 134 -18.35 12.08 -5.85
C THR A 134 -18.26 10.63 -5.40
N ASP A 135 -18.57 9.66 -6.26
CA ASP A 135 -18.45 8.22 -5.96
C ASP A 135 -17.21 7.62 -6.66
N ARG A 136 -16.26 7.10 -5.87
CA ARG A 136 -15.02 6.52 -6.39
C ARG A 136 -15.27 5.31 -7.29
N GLY A 137 -16.25 4.48 -6.93
CA GLY A 137 -16.63 3.30 -7.70
C GLY A 137 -17.16 3.66 -9.08
N LYS A 138 -17.88 4.78 -9.21
CA LYS A 138 -18.33 5.30 -10.51
C LYS A 138 -17.23 6.02 -11.28
N PHE A 139 -16.30 6.68 -10.58
CA PHE A 139 -15.19 7.37 -11.22
C PHE A 139 -14.16 6.38 -11.80
N ILE A 140 -13.62 5.52 -10.95
CA ILE A 140 -12.58 4.54 -11.32
C ILE A 140 -13.19 3.35 -12.04
N GLY A 141 -14.31 2.82 -11.54
CA GLY A 141 -14.88 1.55 -11.97
C GLY A 141 -14.26 0.36 -11.23
N ARG A 142 -15.11 -0.60 -10.83
CA ARG A 142 -14.62 -1.86 -10.24
C ARG A 142 -13.61 -2.51 -11.19
N GLY A 143 -12.51 -3.02 -10.65
CA GLY A 143 -11.52 -3.67 -11.49
C GLY A 143 -10.32 -2.80 -11.83
N LYS A 144 -10.49 -1.48 -11.73
CA LYS A 144 -9.58 -0.50 -12.29
C LYS A 144 -8.91 0.29 -11.18
N ASP A 145 -7.95 1.12 -11.57
CA ASP A 145 -7.33 2.11 -10.71
C ASP A 145 -7.29 3.47 -11.44
N ILE A 146 -6.63 4.44 -10.80
CA ILE A 146 -6.57 5.81 -11.31
C ILE A 146 -5.71 5.97 -12.58
N SER A 147 -4.93 4.95 -12.98
CA SER A 147 -4.21 4.94 -14.25
C SER A 147 -5.13 4.62 -15.44
N CYS A 148 -6.27 3.96 -15.20
CA CYS A 148 -7.25 3.61 -16.23
C CYS A 148 -8.71 3.77 -15.75
N PRO A 149 -9.14 4.97 -15.30
CA PRO A 149 -10.47 5.17 -14.71
C PRO A 149 -11.57 5.17 -15.78
N ALA A 150 -12.71 4.54 -15.46
CA ALA A 150 -13.88 4.47 -16.34
C ALA A 150 -14.40 5.87 -16.75
N ALA A 151 -14.33 6.84 -15.83
CA ALA A 151 -14.80 8.20 -16.05
C ALA A 151 -14.16 8.93 -17.25
N LEU A 152 -12.97 8.56 -17.71
CA LEU A 152 -12.34 9.24 -18.85
C LEU A 152 -12.90 8.82 -20.21
N HIS A 153 -13.73 7.78 -20.24
CA HIS A 153 -14.34 7.25 -21.46
C HIS A 153 -15.84 7.48 -21.53
N GLN A 154 -16.42 8.19 -20.54
CA GLN A 154 -17.84 8.49 -20.45
C GLN A 154 -18.07 9.84 -19.73
N PRO A 155 -19.26 10.47 -19.89
CA PRO A 155 -19.63 11.62 -19.08
C PRO A 155 -19.67 11.28 -17.58
N LEU A 156 -19.34 12.25 -16.72
CA LEU A 156 -19.50 12.05 -15.26
C LEU A 156 -20.99 11.99 -14.90
N THR A 157 -21.32 11.22 -13.85
CA THR A 157 -22.72 10.92 -13.54
C THR A 157 -23.38 11.94 -12.60
N ASN A 158 -22.64 12.97 -12.17
CA ASN A 158 -23.12 14.03 -11.27
C ASN A 158 -23.68 13.49 -9.94
N THR A 159 -23.05 12.44 -9.38
CA THR A 159 -23.40 11.94 -8.04
C THR A 159 -23.10 12.95 -6.95
N SER A 160 -23.92 12.92 -5.91
CA SER A 160 -23.68 13.68 -4.68
C SER A 160 -24.41 13.03 -3.50
N GLY A 161 -24.08 13.45 -2.28
CA GLY A 161 -24.74 13.03 -1.06
C GLY A 161 -23.97 11.97 -0.29
N GLN A 162 -24.69 10.95 0.18
CA GLN A 162 -24.15 9.84 0.95
C GLN A 162 -23.63 8.75 0.01
N VAL A 163 -22.36 8.89 -0.37
CA VAL A 163 -21.61 7.89 -1.14
C VAL A 163 -20.81 7.01 -0.17
N LEU A 164 -20.64 5.73 -0.50
CA LEU A 164 -19.88 4.80 0.36
C LEU A 164 -18.37 5.04 0.30
N ASP A 165 -17.90 5.60 -0.81
CA ASP A 165 -16.49 5.81 -1.10
C ASP A 165 -16.32 7.16 -1.82
N PRO A 166 -16.12 8.26 -1.07
CA PRO A 166 -16.18 9.62 -1.58
C PRO A 166 -14.94 9.97 -2.41
N VAL A 167 -15.16 10.72 -3.49
CA VAL A 167 -14.13 11.44 -4.24
C VAL A 167 -14.56 12.87 -4.48
N MET A 168 -13.60 13.70 -4.89
CA MET A 168 -13.86 15.06 -5.35
C MET A 168 -13.31 15.18 -6.76
N SER A 169 -14.19 15.17 -7.76
CA SER A 169 -13.83 15.31 -9.16
C SER A 169 -14.69 16.36 -9.85
N LEU A 170 -14.03 17.28 -10.55
CA LEU A 170 -14.64 18.31 -11.38
C LEU A 170 -14.08 18.19 -12.80
N ARG A 171 -14.95 18.27 -13.81
CA ARG A 171 -14.58 18.30 -15.22
C ARG A 171 -15.06 19.58 -15.90
N ARG A 172 -14.16 20.20 -16.67
CA ARG A 172 -14.45 21.31 -17.59
C ARG A 172 -13.99 20.95 -19.00
N GLN A 173 -14.76 21.40 -19.99
CA GLN A 173 -14.35 21.41 -21.38
C GLN A 173 -13.91 22.82 -21.78
N ILE A 174 -12.78 22.91 -22.47
CA ILE A 174 -12.26 24.16 -23.03
C ILE A 174 -12.04 24.00 -24.54
N LYS A 175 -12.11 25.13 -25.25
CA LYS A 175 -11.75 25.20 -26.66
C LYS A 175 -10.49 26.04 -26.84
N LEU A 176 -9.58 25.56 -27.67
CA LEU A 176 -8.33 26.24 -28.00
C LEU A 176 -8.15 26.28 -29.52
N GLY A 177 -8.22 27.47 -30.09
CA GLY A 177 -7.80 27.73 -31.46
C GLY A 177 -6.27 27.64 -31.63
N PRO A 178 -5.76 27.63 -32.87
CA PRO A 178 -4.33 27.65 -33.16
C PRO A 178 -3.61 28.83 -32.47
N GLY A 179 -2.55 28.55 -31.70
CA GLY A 179 -1.77 29.53 -30.97
C GLY A 179 -2.43 30.09 -29.70
N GLN A 180 -3.64 29.64 -29.34
CA GLN A 180 -4.33 30.11 -28.15
C GLN A 180 -3.92 29.34 -26.89
N SER A 181 -4.03 30.01 -25.75
CA SER A 181 -3.85 29.43 -24.42
C SER A 181 -5.09 29.64 -23.56
N ALA A 182 -5.36 28.71 -22.65
CA ALA A 182 -6.34 28.86 -21.58
C ALA A 182 -5.77 28.31 -20.27
N ALA A 183 -6.25 28.83 -19.15
CA ALA A 183 -5.90 28.32 -17.82
C ALA A 183 -7.14 27.78 -17.09
N VAL A 184 -6.99 26.61 -16.49
CA VAL A 184 -7.98 26.01 -15.60
C VAL A 184 -7.38 25.96 -14.20
N THR A 185 -8.01 26.63 -13.25
CA THR A 185 -7.54 26.71 -11.86
C THR A 185 -8.46 25.92 -10.95
N PHE A 186 -7.88 24.94 -10.27
CA PHE A 186 -8.52 24.18 -9.22
C PHE A 186 -8.11 24.73 -7.86
N VAL A 187 -9.06 24.91 -6.96
CA VAL A 187 -8.80 25.33 -5.58
C VAL A 187 -9.34 24.28 -4.64
N THR A 188 -8.50 23.78 -3.75
CA THR A 188 -8.89 22.85 -2.68
C THR A 188 -8.64 23.53 -1.35
N ALA A 189 -9.71 23.83 -0.61
CA ALA A 189 -9.62 24.53 0.68
C ALA A 189 -10.16 23.68 1.81
N GLN A 190 -9.63 23.87 3.01
CA GLN A 190 -10.07 23.21 4.24
C GLN A 190 -10.53 24.24 5.27
N GLY A 191 -11.53 23.89 6.07
CA GLY A 191 -11.93 24.71 7.20
C GLY A 191 -12.91 24.04 8.13
N SER A 192 -13.51 24.84 8.99
CA SER A 192 -14.25 24.38 10.17
C SER A 192 -15.77 24.47 10.04
N SER A 193 -16.26 25.21 9.04
CA SER A 193 -17.70 25.41 8.82
C SER A 193 -18.06 25.55 7.36
N ARG A 194 -19.30 25.18 7.03
CA ARG A 194 -19.90 25.40 5.72
C ARG A 194 -19.87 26.88 5.30
N THR A 195 -20.20 27.79 6.22
CA THR A 195 -20.23 29.23 5.95
C THR A 195 -18.85 29.78 5.58
N GLU A 196 -17.79 29.32 6.25
CA GLU A 196 -16.41 29.65 5.92
C GLU A 196 -16.06 29.16 4.51
N MET A 197 -16.40 27.92 4.18
CA MET A 197 -16.15 27.35 2.84
C MET A 197 -16.89 28.10 1.74
N LEU A 198 -18.16 28.50 1.94
CA LEU A 198 -18.89 29.29 0.94
C LEU A 198 -18.29 30.68 0.73
N LYS A 199 -17.73 31.31 1.78
CA LYS A 199 -17.00 32.58 1.61
C LYS A 199 -15.74 32.39 0.76
N LEU A 200 -14.97 31.33 0.99
CA LEU A 200 -13.81 30.98 0.15
C LEU A 200 -14.25 30.64 -1.28
N ALA A 201 -15.39 29.97 -1.46
CA ALA A 201 -15.98 29.69 -2.76
C ALA A 201 -16.26 30.98 -3.54
N GLY A 202 -16.88 31.97 -2.89
CA GLY A 202 -17.09 33.30 -3.46
C GLY A 202 -15.78 34.01 -3.82
N LYS A 203 -14.77 34.00 -2.93
CA LYS A 203 -13.46 34.63 -3.15
C LYS A 203 -12.75 34.03 -4.38
N TYR A 204 -12.66 32.71 -4.45
CA TYR A 204 -11.88 32.00 -5.46
C TYR A 204 -12.64 31.70 -6.76
N SER A 205 -13.94 32.04 -6.83
CA SER A 205 -14.68 32.08 -8.10
C SER A 205 -14.16 33.17 -9.04
N ASP A 206 -13.49 34.21 -8.51
CA ASP A 206 -12.78 35.22 -9.29
C ASP A 206 -11.36 34.70 -9.67
N PRO A 207 -11.04 34.52 -10.96
CA PRO A 207 -9.71 34.09 -11.39
C PRO A 207 -8.57 34.99 -10.89
N ALA A 208 -8.81 36.30 -10.69
CA ALA A 208 -7.81 37.21 -10.17
C ALA A 208 -7.41 36.89 -8.71
N ALA A 209 -8.28 36.23 -7.93
CA ALA A 209 -7.94 35.76 -6.60
C ALA A 209 -6.87 34.66 -6.62
N GLY A 210 -6.93 33.76 -7.61
CA GLY A 210 -5.90 32.76 -7.84
C GLY A 210 -4.54 33.40 -8.10
N GLN A 211 -4.49 34.36 -9.03
CA GLN A 211 -3.24 35.08 -9.35
C GLN A 211 -2.66 35.83 -8.13
N ARG A 212 -3.50 36.54 -7.36
CA ARG A 212 -3.06 37.21 -6.13
C ARG A 212 -2.38 36.24 -5.14
N ALA A 213 -2.94 35.04 -4.99
CA ALA A 213 -2.35 34.03 -4.10
C ALA A 213 -0.95 33.57 -4.56
N PHE A 214 -0.72 33.44 -5.88
CA PHE A 214 0.62 33.16 -6.43
C PHE A 214 1.62 34.26 -6.10
N ASP A 215 1.24 35.53 -6.27
CA ASP A 215 2.12 36.67 -6.00
C ASP A 215 2.49 36.77 -4.51
N MET A 216 1.53 36.45 -3.63
CA MET A 216 1.74 36.41 -2.19
C MET A 216 2.63 35.25 -1.74
N ALA A 217 2.42 34.04 -2.27
CA ALA A 217 3.28 32.89 -1.99
C ALA A 217 4.74 33.17 -2.40
N TYR A 218 4.94 33.77 -3.57
CA TYR A 218 6.25 34.20 -4.02
C TYR A 218 6.87 35.23 -3.06
N THR A 219 6.13 36.29 -2.71
CA THR A 219 6.59 37.33 -1.80
C THR A 219 6.97 36.76 -0.43
N ARG A 220 6.13 35.86 0.12
CA ARG A 220 6.38 35.17 1.39
C ARG A 220 7.69 34.37 1.33
N SER A 221 7.93 33.62 0.25
CA SER A 221 9.17 32.84 0.12
C SER A 221 10.43 33.70 0.14
N LEU A 222 10.38 34.91 -0.44
CA LEU A 222 11.50 35.85 -0.40
C LEU A 222 11.77 36.37 1.02
N VAL A 223 10.72 36.62 1.79
CA VAL A 223 10.82 37.04 3.19
C VAL A 223 11.37 35.90 4.05
N GLU A 224 10.86 34.68 3.89
CA GLU A 224 11.31 33.50 4.64
C GLU A 224 12.77 33.18 4.37
N ARG A 225 13.20 33.25 3.11
CA ARG A 225 14.62 33.05 2.74
C ARG A 225 15.54 34.05 3.43
N ARG A 226 15.12 35.32 3.57
CA ARG A 226 15.88 36.34 4.29
C ARG A 226 15.90 36.08 5.79
N PHE A 227 14.79 35.61 6.36
CA PHE A 227 14.67 35.31 7.78
C PHE A 227 15.58 34.15 8.19
N LEU A 228 15.54 33.04 7.46
CA LEU A 228 16.33 31.84 7.75
C LEU A 228 17.83 32.03 7.51
N ASN A 229 18.21 32.99 6.67
CA ASN A 229 19.60 33.34 6.35
C ASN A 229 20.51 32.14 5.98
N LEU A 230 19.94 31.10 5.37
CA LEU A 230 20.66 29.91 4.93
C LEU A 230 21.39 30.15 3.61
N SER A 231 22.52 29.48 3.42
CA SER A 231 23.18 29.46 2.10
C SER A 231 22.24 28.80 1.06
N PRO A 232 22.30 29.21 -0.22
CA PRO A 232 21.45 28.61 -1.25
C PRO A 232 21.58 27.08 -1.35
N GLN A 233 22.78 26.55 -1.15
CA GLN A 233 23.07 25.13 -1.18
C GLN A 233 22.42 24.39 0.01
N LEU A 234 22.54 24.93 1.23
CA LEU A 234 21.95 24.33 2.41
C LEU A 234 20.42 24.40 2.35
N LEU A 235 19.86 25.53 1.88
CA LEU A 235 18.41 25.68 1.70
C LEU A 235 17.83 24.61 0.75
N ALA A 236 18.50 24.36 -0.38
CA ALA A 236 18.12 23.33 -1.33
C ALA A 236 18.27 21.92 -0.73
N ALA A 237 19.35 21.66 0.02
CA ALA A 237 19.56 20.38 0.69
C ALA A 237 18.51 20.12 1.79
N SER A 238 18.17 21.12 2.60
CA SER A 238 17.12 21.02 3.62
C SER A 238 15.76 20.75 3.00
N GLN A 239 15.44 21.38 1.87
CA GLN A 239 14.21 21.09 1.11
C GLN A 239 14.23 19.66 0.54
N GLN A 240 15.35 19.22 -0.05
CA GLN A 240 15.49 17.87 -0.59
C GLN A 240 15.37 16.80 0.50
N ALA A 241 15.93 17.04 1.69
CA ALA A 241 15.88 16.14 2.83
C ALA A 241 14.45 15.80 3.28
N ILE A 242 13.46 16.67 3.04
CA ILE A 242 12.05 16.39 3.36
C ILE A 242 11.59 15.08 2.70
N GLY A 243 11.99 14.81 1.45
CA GLY A 243 11.67 13.56 0.77
C GLY A 243 12.25 12.34 1.48
N HIS A 244 13.44 12.46 2.07
CA HIS A 244 14.10 11.40 2.84
C HIS A 244 13.52 11.21 4.26
N LEU A 245 12.78 12.20 4.77
CA LEU A 245 12.12 12.15 6.07
C LEU A 245 10.71 11.57 5.97
N VAL A 246 9.99 11.93 4.91
CA VAL A 246 8.61 11.50 4.65
C VAL A 246 8.58 10.10 4.03
N PHE A 247 9.46 9.83 3.05
CA PHE A 247 9.55 8.55 2.38
C PHE A 247 10.78 7.75 2.82
N LEU A 248 10.87 6.49 2.40
CA LEU A 248 12.05 5.68 2.63
C LEU A 248 13.28 6.28 1.95
N SER A 249 14.23 6.74 2.76
CA SER A 249 15.49 7.26 2.23
C SER A 249 16.34 6.13 1.62
N PRO A 250 16.67 6.21 0.32
CA PRO A 250 17.58 5.25 -0.34
C PRO A 250 19.01 5.31 0.21
N THR A 251 19.40 6.38 0.91
CA THR A 251 20.75 6.51 1.50
C THR A 251 20.95 5.59 2.70
N ARG A 252 19.86 5.13 3.35
CA ARG A 252 19.91 4.16 4.46
C ARG A 252 20.61 2.86 4.08
N ARG A 253 20.60 2.49 2.78
CA ARG A 253 21.28 1.29 2.29
C ARG A 253 22.78 1.28 2.62
N GLN A 254 23.41 2.44 2.74
CA GLN A 254 24.82 2.54 3.12
C GLN A 254 25.11 2.00 4.55
N TYR A 255 24.07 1.90 5.38
CA TYR A 255 24.14 1.47 6.79
C TYR A 255 23.49 0.10 7.01
N GLU A 256 23.29 -0.67 5.94
CA GLU A 256 22.64 -1.98 5.96
C GLU A 256 23.14 -2.89 7.08
N GLU A 257 24.46 -3.03 7.24
CA GLU A 257 25.02 -3.97 8.21
C GLU A 257 24.65 -3.64 9.66
N VAL A 258 24.59 -2.35 10.01
CA VAL A 258 24.28 -1.90 11.37
C VAL A 258 22.77 -1.99 11.61
N ILE A 259 21.97 -1.61 10.61
CA ILE A 259 20.50 -1.73 10.67
C ILE A 259 20.09 -3.21 10.81
N ALA A 260 20.70 -4.10 10.03
CA ALA A 260 20.37 -5.53 10.04
C ALA A 260 20.66 -6.20 11.39
N ARG A 261 21.59 -5.66 12.19
CA ARG A 261 21.94 -6.17 13.53
C ARG A 261 21.00 -5.69 14.63
N ASN A 262 20.01 -4.83 14.34
CA ASN A 262 19.05 -4.40 15.35
C ASN A 262 18.25 -5.59 15.90
N THR A 263 18.06 -5.60 17.22
CA THR A 263 17.27 -6.59 17.96
C THR A 263 16.27 -5.95 18.92
N LEU A 264 16.17 -4.61 18.94
CA LEU A 264 15.30 -3.88 19.85
C LEU A 264 14.12 -3.25 19.10
N ALA A 265 13.00 -3.14 19.81
CA ALA A 265 11.79 -2.45 19.39
C ALA A 265 11.79 -0.98 19.83
N GLN A 266 10.73 -0.25 19.47
CA GLN A 266 10.53 1.17 19.78
C GLN A 266 10.78 1.51 21.25
N GLN A 267 10.35 0.62 22.17
CA GLN A 267 10.49 0.83 23.62
C GLN A 267 11.96 0.99 24.06
N GLY A 268 12.91 0.48 23.28
CA GLY A 268 14.33 0.68 23.53
C GLY A 268 14.78 2.13 23.41
N LEU A 269 14.02 3.00 22.72
CA LEU A 269 14.30 4.44 22.63
C LEU A 269 13.87 5.19 23.90
N TRP A 270 12.89 4.68 24.65
CA TRP A 270 12.30 5.37 25.81
C TRP A 270 13.30 5.54 26.95
N ALA A 271 14.21 4.59 27.12
CA ALA A 271 15.33 4.70 28.07
C ALA A 271 16.22 5.92 27.78
N GLN A 272 16.20 6.41 26.54
CA GLN A 272 16.93 7.59 26.09
C GLN A 272 16.04 8.83 25.97
N GLY A 273 14.79 8.80 26.45
CA GLY A 273 13.86 9.95 26.43
C GLY A 273 13.30 10.30 25.04
N ILE A 274 13.36 9.38 24.09
CA ILE A 274 12.90 9.56 22.71
C ILE A 274 11.71 8.63 22.46
N SER A 275 10.59 9.14 21.96
CA SER A 275 9.37 8.31 21.80
C SER A 275 9.47 7.34 20.61
N GLY A 276 10.09 7.78 19.51
CA GLY A 276 10.15 7.05 18.24
C GLY A 276 8.97 7.30 17.30
N ASP A 277 8.06 8.21 17.65
CA ASP A 277 6.88 8.52 16.82
C ASP A 277 7.19 9.55 15.73
N ASN A 278 8.11 10.48 16.00
CA ASN A 278 8.56 11.46 15.01
C ASN A 278 9.66 10.85 14.13
N PRO A 279 9.81 11.32 12.87
CA PRO A 279 10.99 11.04 12.06
C PRO A 279 12.28 11.36 12.80
N ILE A 280 13.19 10.39 12.88
CA ILE A 280 14.51 10.56 13.50
C ILE A 280 15.56 10.87 12.42
N VAL A 281 16.30 11.96 12.59
CA VAL A 281 17.57 12.21 11.88
C VAL A 281 18.72 11.87 12.82
N LEU A 282 19.56 10.94 12.41
CA LEU A 282 20.71 10.50 13.17
C LEU A 282 21.98 11.12 12.60
N VAL A 283 22.71 11.88 13.40
CA VAL A 283 24.05 12.38 13.08
C VAL A 283 25.06 11.61 13.91
N CYS A 284 25.98 10.89 13.28
CA CYS A 284 27.05 10.17 13.96
C CYS A 284 28.37 10.93 13.80
N VAL A 285 29.01 11.24 14.93
CA VAL A 285 30.22 12.07 15.02
C VAL A 285 31.31 11.34 15.82
N ASP A 286 32.43 11.02 15.20
CA ASP A 286 33.64 10.43 15.76
C ASP A 286 34.83 11.43 15.84
N ASP A 287 34.89 12.46 14.99
CA ASP A 287 36.01 13.45 14.91
C ASP A 287 35.55 14.92 14.73
N THR A 288 36.45 15.87 15.00
CA THR A 288 36.30 17.32 14.85
C THR A 288 36.07 17.80 13.41
N GLU A 289 36.56 17.08 12.39
CA GLU A 289 36.30 17.41 10.98
C GLU A 289 34.81 17.25 10.58
N GLU A 290 34.02 16.61 11.44
CA GLU A 290 32.61 16.32 11.22
C GLU A 290 31.67 17.36 11.87
N ILE A 291 32.21 18.41 12.49
CA ILE A 291 31.43 19.53 13.07
C ILE A 291 30.52 20.18 12.03
N ARG A 292 30.98 20.29 10.78
CA ARG A 292 30.22 20.92 9.70
C ARG A 292 28.85 20.27 9.47
N ILE A 293 28.76 18.92 9.51
CA ILE A 293 27.46 18.25 9.29
C ILE A 293 26.50 18.51 10.45
N VAL A 294 27.04 18.69 11.68
CA VAL A 294 26.24 19.00 12.86
C VAL A 294 25.63 20.38 12.72
N GLU A 295 26.42 21.37 12.31
CA GLU A 295 25.93 22.73 12.03
C GLU A 295 24.86 22.73 10.93
N GLU A 296 25.14 22.09 9.78
CA GLU A 296 24.19 22.00 8.67
C GLU A 296 22.90 21.24 9.08
N ALA A 297 22.99 20.21 9.93
CA ALA A 297 21.84 19.46 10.42
C ALA A 297 20.97 20.27 11.41
N ILE A 298 21.58 21.07 12.30
CA ILE A 298 20.84 21.96 13.22
C ILE A 298 20.09 23.04 12.43
N LEU A 299 20.76 23.65 11.44
CA LEU A 299 20.13 24.65 10.56
C LEU A 299 19.04 24.05 9.67
N ALA A 300 19.22 22.81 9.20
CA ALA A 300 18.18 22.09 8.47
C ALA A 300 16.99 21.73 9.37
N HIS A 301 17.24 21.37 10.64
CA HIS A 301 16.21 21.13 11.64
C HIS A 301 15.37 22.38 11.91
N GLU A 302 16.00 23.55 12.02
CA GLU A 302 15.29 24.83 12.09
C GLU A 302 14.39 25.04 10.87
N TYR A 303 14.93 24.79 9.66
CA TYR A 303 14.16 24.91 8.43
C TYR A 303 12.92 24.00 8.43
N TRP A 304 13.06 22.73 8.80
CA TRP A 304 11.93 21.79 8.85
C TRP A 304 10.88 22.22 9.87
N ARG A 305 11.32 22.62 11.08
CA ARG A 305 10.42 23.13 12.11
C ARG A 305 9.69 24.39 11.67
N PHE A 306 10.39 25.31 11.01
CA PHE A 306 9.81 26.51 10.42
C PHE A 306 8.76 26.17 9.35
N LYS A 307 8.96 25.07 8.61
CA LYS A 307 7.99 24.53 7.64
C LYS A 307 6.91 23.64 8.27
N GLY A 308 6.88 23.51 9.60
CA GLY A 308 5.89 22.73 10.33
C GLY A 308 6.15 21.21 10.35
N LEU A 309 7.31 20.76 9.88
CA LEU A 309 7.72 19.37 9.94
C LEU A 309 8.44 19.09 11.28
N VAL A 310 7.84 18.23 12.10
CA VAL A 310 8.38 17.83 13.40
C VAL A 310 9.37 16.69 13.20
N VAL A 311 10.60 16.86 13.67
CA VAL A 311 11.72 15.91 13.50
C VAL A 311 12.51 15.83 14.79
N ASP A 312 12.85 14.62 15.23
CA ASP A 312 13.79 14.40 16.32
C ASP A 312 15.22 14.33 15.74
N LEU A 313 16.07 15.31 16.06
CA LEU A 313 17.48 15.32 15.66
C LEU A 313 18.33 14.67 16.76
N VAL A 314 18.89 13.51 16.48
CA VAL A 314 19.73 12.75 17.42
C VAL A 314 21.19 12.84 16.99
N ILE A 315 22.04 13.42 17.85
CA ILE A 315 23.48 13.51 17.66
C ILE A 315 24.15 12.47 18.56
N LEU A 316 24.75 11.46 17.92
CA LEU A 316 25.57 10.43 18.57
C LEU A 316 27.06 10.78 18.46
N HIS A 317 27.74 10.90 19.59
CA HIS A 317 29.18 11.19 19.61
C HIS A 317 30.02 10.00 20.11
N GLY A 318 31.14 9.70 19.43
CA GLY A 318 32.04 8.57 19.70
C GLY A 318 33.24 8.85 20.62
N GLY A 319 33.59 10.13 20.84
CA GLY A 319 34.85 10.53 21.49
C GLY A 319 35.07 10.09 22.94
N GLN A 320 36.35 10.06 23.38
CA GLN A 320 36.70 9.96 24.81
C GLN A 320 36.21 11.22 25.56
N GLY A 321 35.98 11.11 26.89
CA GLY A 321 35.21 12.05 27.72
C GLY A 321 35.55 13.56 27.71
N GLY A 322 36.50 14.02 26.89
CA GLY A 322 36.75 15.45 26.61
C GLY A 322 36.07 16.01 25.34
N TYR A 323 35.54 15.17 24.44
CA TYR A 323 34.93 15.61 23.16
C TYR A 323 33.42 15.90 23.22
N LEU A 324 32.79 15.58 24.36
CA LEU A 324 31.36 15.82 24.58
C LEU A 324 31.09 17.32 24.77
N GLU A 325 32.02 18.01 25.41
CA GLU A 325 31.89 19.42 25.75
C GLU A 325 31.91 20.32 24.51
N PRO A 326 32.83 20.18 23.53
CA PRO A 326 32.81 21.00 22.31
C PRO A 326 31.53 20.86 21.48
N VAL A 327 31.00 19.63 21.32
CA VAL A 327 29.75 19.42 20.57
C VAL A 327 28.55 19.95 21.36
N ARG A 328 28.51 19.77 22.68
CA ARG A 328 27.48 20.38 23.53
C ARG A 328 27.51 21.89 23.52
N GLU A 329 28.70 22.49 23.62
CA GLU A 329 28.88 23.94 23.55
C GLU A 329 28.48 24.45 22.17
N LEU A 330 28.90 23.81 21.08
CA LEU A 330 28.44 24.17 19.73
C LEU A 330 26.91 24.10 19.61
N VAL A 331 26.29 23.01 20.08
CA VAL A 331 24.82 22.88 20.05
C VAL A 331 24.18 23.98 20.91
N ARG A 332 24.70 24.26 22.11
CA ARG A 332 24.20 25.33 22.99
C ARG A 332 24.34 26.70 22.32
N GLU A 333 25.49 27.02 21.76
CA GLU A 333 25.77 28.28 21.05
C GLU A 333 24.82 28.44 19.86
N MET A 334 24.68 27.41 19.03
CA MET A 334 23.77 27.43 17.88
C MET A 334 22.30 27.56 18.30
N VAL A 335 21.86 26.82 19.32
CA VAL A 335 20.50 26.89 19.86
C VAL A 335 20.21 28.29 20.44
N GLN A 336 21.19 28.93 21.09
CA GLN A 336 21.08 30.31 21.55
C GLN A 336 21.01 31.32 20.39
N LEU A 337 21.86 31.16 19.37
CA LEU A 337 21.90 32.02 18.17
C LEU A 337 20.59 31.97 17.39
N ILE A 338 19.99 30.79 17.27
CA ILE A 338 18.73 30.54 16.55
C ILE A 338 17.51 30.94 17.42
N ARG A 339 17.73 31.46 18.65
CA ARG A 339 16.68 31.83 19.62
C ARG A 339 15.72 30.67 19.96
N MET A 340 16.22 29.43 19.89
CA MET A 340 15.49 28.22 20.22
C MET A 340 15.53 27.97 21.73
N ILE A 341 14.76 28.72 22.50
CA ILE A 341 14.66 28.49 23.94
C ILE A 341 13.91 27.16 24.16
N ASP A 342 14.59 26.21 24.82
CA ASP A 342 14.00 25.01 25.43
C ASP A 342 13.53 23.91 24.44
N ILE A 343 14.39 23.51 23.49
CA ILE A 343 14.19 22.39 22.55
C ILE A 343 15.08 21.16 22.80
N LEU A 344 16.02 21.25 23.74
CA LEU A 344 16.92 20.14 24.08
C LEU A 344 16.14 19.07 24.84
N ASP A 345 16.35 17.80 24.45
CA ASP A 345 15.71 16.64 25.08
C ASP A 345 14.17 16.73 25.14
N LYS A 346 13.56 17.30 24.10
CA LYS A 346 12.10 17.39 23.93
C LYS A 346 11.64 16.77 22.62
N PRO A 347 10.37 16.30 22.56
CA PRO A 347 9.79 15.83 21.30
C PRO A 347 9.84 16.91 20.21
N GLY A 348 10.29 16.54 19.02
CA GLY A 348 10.56 17.43 17.90
C GLY A 348 11.83 18.27 18.05
N GLY A 349 12.69 17.93 19.02
CA GLY A 349 13.83 18.69 19.45
C GLY A 349 15.17 18.04 19.09
N ILE A 350 16.21 18.42 19.84
CA ILE A 350 17.58 17.95 19.65
C ILE A 350 18.01 17.11 20.85
N TYR A 351 18.51 15.90 20.56
CA TYR A 351 18.97 14.92 21.54
C TYR A 351 20.47 14.66 21.34
N ILE A 352 21.27 14.81 22.40
CA ILE A 352 22.70 14.51 22.37
C ILE A 352 22.96 13.28 23.23
N ARG A 353 23.50 12.21 22.64
CA ARG A 353 23.79 10.95 23.36
C ARG A 353 25.21 10.48 23.11
N GLY A 354 25.85 9.95 24.16
CA GLY A 354 27.18 9.38 24.05
C GLY A 354 27.16 7.93 23.58
N ALA A 355 27.84 7.66 22.47
CA ALA A 355 27.86 6.31 21.88
C ALA A 355 28.42 5.25 22.83
N LYS A 356 29.28 5.63 23.79
CA LYS A 356 29.81 4.75 24.84
C LYS A 356 28.85 4.49 26.01
N GLN A 357 27.87 5.38 26.22
CA GLN A 357 26.82 5.18 27.22
C GLN A 357 25.73 4.24 26.71
N LEU A 358 25.65 4.07 25.39
CA LEU A 358 24.74 3.15 24.72
C LEU A 358 25.37 1.76 24.60
N THR A 359 24.55 0.74 24.83
CA THR A 359 24.86 -0.64 24.46
C THR A 359 24.98 -0.80 22.93
N ALA A 360 25.58 -1.89 22.48
CA ALA A 360 25.66 -2.19 21.04
C ALA A 360 24.28 -2.32 20.39
N ALA A 361 23.31 -2.89 21.11
CA ALA A 361 21.94 -3.06 20.65
C ALA A 361 21.22 -1.70 20.50
N GLU A 362 21.36 -0.79 21.47
CA GLU A 362 20.80 0.57 21.39
C GLU A 362 21.40 1.36 20.23
N ARG A 363 22.71 1.23 19.97
CA ARG A 363 23.33 1.86 18.78
C ARG A 363 22.72 1.35 17.49
N CYS A 364 22.47 0.05 17.37
CA CYS A 364 21.81 -0.51 16.19
C CYS A 364 20.35 -0.05 16.08
N LEU A 365 19.64 0.09 17.20
CA LEU A 365 18.28 0.61 17.26
C LEU A 365 18.19 2.03 16.69
N PHE A 366 19.10 2.94 17.07
CA PHE A 366 19.13 4.29 16.51
C PHE A 366 19.30 4.29 14.99
N HIS A 367 20.19 3.46 14.44
CA HIS A 367 20.35 3.33 12.99
C HIS A 367 19.10 2.73 12.34
N GLY A 368 18.47 1.73 12.98
CA GLY A 368 17.27 1.09 12.49
C GLY A 368 16.03 1.99 12.49
N ALA A 369 15.90 2.87 13.48
CA ALA A 369 14.78 3.80 13.63
C ALA A 369 14.95 5.11 12.83
N ALA A 370 16.18 5.50 12.48
CA ALA A 370 16.45 6.72 11.74
C ALA A 370 15.92 6.68 10.29
N ARG A 371 15.24 7.76 9.89
CA ARG A 371 14.81 8.03 8.51
C ARG A 371 15.99 8.50 7.65
N LEU A 372 16.89 9.29 8.24
CA LEU A 372 18.11 9.79 7.61
C LEU A 372 19.29 9.62 8.57
N ILE A 373 20.41 9.10 8.06
CA ILE A 373 21.65 8.90 8.82
C ILE A 373 22.75 9.72 8.15
N LEU A 374 23.38 10.60 8.92
CA LEU A 374 24.37 11.58 8.49
C LEU A 374 25.69 11.33 9.23
N ARG A 375 26.82 11.52 8.53
CA ARG A 375 28.17 11.33 9.09
C ARG A 375 29.14 12.47 8.78
N GLN A 376 29.73 12.50 7.59
CA GLN A 376 30.80 13.45 7.23
C GLN A 376 30.43 14.29 6.00
N GLY A 377 31.05 15.46 5.85
CA GLY A 377 30.82 16.34 4.70
C GLY A 377 29.54 17.18 4.83
N SER A 378 29.04 17.68 3.71
CA SER A 378 27.82 18.51 3.68
C SER A 378 26.54 17.67 3.61
N LEU A 379 25.42 18.25 4.05
CA LEU A 379 24.09 17.65 3.92
C LEU A 379 23.78 17.34 2.44
N ALA A 380 24.13 18.25 1.53
CA ALA A 380 23.92 18.06 0.09
C ALA A 380 24.67 16.84 -0.47
N GLU A 381 25.86 16.52 0.06
CA GLU A 381 26.63 15.33 -0.34
C GLU A 381 26.03 14.06 0.25
N GLN A 382 25.60 14.10 1.51
CA GLN A 382 24.98 12.96 2.21
C GLN A 382 23.63 12.54 1.60
N LEU A 383 22.91 13.47 0.97
CA LEU A 383 21.64 13.17 0.28
C LEU A 383 21.82 12.57 -1.11
N LYS A 384 23.04 12.53 -1.67
CA LYS A 384 23.28 11.95 -2.99
C LYS A 384 23.09 10.43 -2.95
N THR A 385 22.29 9.94 -3.88
CA THR A 385 22.04 8.51 -4.08
C THR A 385 22.98 7.96 -5.13
N LYS A 386 23.49 6.75 -4.91
CA LYS A 386 24.24 6.02 -5.93
C LYS A 386 23.25 5.27 -6.82
N THR A 387 23.38 5.41 -8.14
CA THR A 387 22.64 4.59 -9.10
C THR A 387 23.05 3.13 -8.93
N ARG A 388 22.07 2.24 -8.76
CA ARG A 388 22.33 0.80 -8.68
C ARG A 388 22.50 0.22 -10.07
N SER A 389 23.45 -0.69 -10.23
CA SER A 389 23.55 -1.50 -11.43
C SER A 389 22.45 -2.56 -11.38
N LEU A 390 21.53 -2.51 -12.34
CA LEU A 390 20.46 -3.47 -12.49
C LEU A 390 20.80 -4.45 -13.63
N PRO A 391 20.28 -5.70 -13.61
CA PRO A 391 20.45 -6.63 -14.72
C PRO A 391 19.97 -6.05 -16.07
N GLU A 392 20.59 -6.46 -17.16
CA GLU A 392 20.26 -5.95 -18.50
C GLU A 392 18.82 -6.26 -18.91
N ILE A 393 18.23 -5.37 -19.73
CA ILE A 393 16.95 -5.59 -20.39
C ILE A 393 17.12 -6.74 -21.38
N LYS A 394 16.20 -7.70 -21.37
CA LYS A 394 16.23 -8.86 -22.26
C LYS A 394 15.59 -8.48 -23.60
N ASP A 395 16.25 -8.85 -24.69
CA ASP A 395 15.71 -8.73 -26.06
C ASP A 395 14.88 -10.00 -26.36
N PHE A 396 13.56 -9.86 -26.42
CA PHE A 396 12.64 -10.95 -26.73
C PHE A 396 12.35 -10.98 -28.23
N ARG A 397 12.48 -12.16 -28.86
CA ARG A 397 12.37 -12.32 -30.32
C ARG A 397 11.29 -13.31 -30.75
N GLY A 398 10.66 -14.00 -29.81
CA GLY A 398 9.56 -14.93 -30.06
C GLY A 398 8.23 -14.23 -30.28
N GLN A 399 7.24 -14.99 -30.73
CA GLN A 399 5.85 -14.56 -30.79
C GLN A 399 5.05 -15.32 -29.75
N ASP A 400 4.10 -14.61 -29.15
CA ASP A 400 3.16 -15.20 -28.22
C ASP A 400 2.19 -16.16 -28.93
N GLN A 401 1.62 -17.10 -28.18
CA GLN A 401 0.72 -18.12 -28.72
C GLN A 401 -0.73 -17.75 -28.44
N GLU A 402 -1.59 -17.88 -29.44
CA GLU A 402 -3.02 -17.66 -29.24
C GLU A 402 -3.66 -18.87 -28.52
N SER A 403 -4.52 -18.56 -27.54
CA SER A 403 -5.41 -19.56 -26.95
C SER A 403 -6.76 -19.57 -27.65
N ALA A 404 -7.31 -20.76 -27.88
CA ALA A 404 -8.75 -20.88 -28.13
C ALA A 404 -9.52 -20.30 -26.93
N VAL A 405 -10.67 -19.67 -27.20
CA VAL A 405 -11.55 -19.16 -26.14
C VAL A 405 -12.07 -20.35 -25.34
N ALA A 406 -11.71 -20.43 -24.06
CA ALA A 406 -12.25 -21.43 -23.15
C ALA A 406 -13.74 -21.21 -22.87
N GLY A 407 -14.44 -22.30 -22.54
CA GLY A 407 -15.91 -22.39 -22.53
C GLY A 407 -16.65 -21.50 -21.53
N SER A 408 -17.97 -21.46 -21.70
CA SER A 408 -18.95 -20.81 -20.83
C SER A 408 -19.01 -21.43 -19.43
N LEU A 409 -19.65 -20.74 -18.48
CA LEU A 409 -20.07 -21.32 -17.20
C LEU A 409 -20.76 -22.69 -17.41
N PRO A 410 -20.63 -23.64 -16.46
CA PRO A 410 -21.43 -24.85 -16.47
C PRO A 410 -22.92 -24.51 -16.53
N ASP A 411 -23.68 -25.18 -17.39
CA ASP A 411 -25.13 -24.94 -17.57
C ASP A 411 -25.98 -25.36 -16.36
N ASP A 412 -25.39 -26.04 -15.38
CA ASP A 412 -26.05 -26.68 -14.24
C ASP A 412 -25.81 -25.99 -12.89
N LEU A 413 -25.38 -24.72 -12.90
CA LEU A 413 -25.21 -23.94 -11.68
C LEU A 413 -26.54 -23.71 -10.93
N LEU A 414 -26.48 -23.86 -9.61
CA LEU A 414 -27.59 -23.52 -8.73
C LEU A 414 -27.51 -22.03 -8.35
N TYR A 415 -28.64 -21.33 -8.45
CA TYR A 415 -28.75 -19.91 -8.09
C TYR A 415 -27.81 -18.99 -8.89
N ASP A 416 -27.66 -19.25 -10.19
CA ASP A 416 -26.90 -18.40 -11.10
C ASP A 416 -27.48 -16.97 -11.16
N ASN A 417 -26.61 -15.99 -10.94
CA ASN A 417 -26.93 -14.56 -11.00
C ASN A 417 -26.34 -13.84 -12.23
N GLY A 418 -25.81 -14.59 -13.20
CA GLY A 418 -25.15 -14.10 -14.40
C GLY A 418 -23.67 -13.75 -14.24
N LEU A 419 -23.14 -13.82 -13.02
CA LEU A 419 -21.70 -13.73 -12.72
C LEU A 419 -21.18 -15.01 -12.04
N GLY A 420 -22.07 -15.85 -11.53
CA GLY A 420 -21.72 -17.05 -10.80
C GLY A 420 -22.88 -17.69 -10.05
N GLY A 421 -22.66 -18.90 -9.58
CA GLY A 421 -23.63 -19.73 -8.87
C GLY A 421 -22.95 -20.86 -8.09
N PHE A 422 -23.73 -21.59 -7.29
CA PHE A 422 -23.22 -22.76 -6.60
C PHE A 422 -23.07 -23.95 -7.54
N SER A 423 -22.05 -24.78 -7.31
CA SER A 423 -21.94 -26.09 -7.95
C SER A 423 -23.19 -26.93 -7.69
N PRO A 424 -23.51 -27.93 -8.53
CA PRO A 424 -24.67 -28.81 -8.33
C PRO A 424 -24.73 -29.50 -6.97
N ASP A 425 -23.57 -29.75 -6.36
CA ASP A 425 -23.46 -30.34 -5.01
C ASP A 425 -23.42 -29.29 -3.88
N GLY A 426 -23.44 -27.99 -4.22
CA GLY A 426 -23.45 -26.86 -3.29
C GLY A 426 -22.15 -26.64 -2.54
N LYS A 427 -21.05 -27.33 -2.88
CA LYS A 427 -19.78 -27.30 -2.14
C LYS A 427 -18.84 -26.18 -2.57
N GLU A 428 -19.02 -25.66 -3.77
CA GLU A 428 -18.22 -24.58 -4.34
C GLU A 428 -19.15 -23.46 -4.82
N TYR A 429 -18.68 -22.23 -4.74
CA TYR A 429 -19.29 -21.09 -5.44
C TYR A 429 -18.40 -20.72 -6.62
N ILE A 430 -18.94 -20.83 -7.83
CA ILE A 430 -18.24 -20.66 -9.10
C ILE A 430 -18.55 -19.28 -9.66
N ILE A 431 -17.51 -18.53 -10.00
CA ILE A 431 -17.55 -17.14 -10.49
C ILE A 431 -16.90 -17.12 -11.87
N GLN A 432 -17.52 -16.44 -12.83
CA GLN A 432 -16.93 -16.17 -14.14
C GLN A 432 -16.71 -14.67 -14.33
N LEU A 433 -15.48 -14.30 -14.67
CA LEU A 433 -15.09 -12.91 -14.95
C LEU A 433 -14.68 -12.80 -16.42
N GLN A 434 -15.33 -11.91 -17.18
CA GLN A 434 -14.98 -11.66 -18.59
C GLN A 434 -15.37 -10.26 -19.08
N GLN A 435 -16.67 -9.95 -19.19
CA GLN A 435 -17.11 -8.62 -19.64
C GLN A 435 -17.55 -7.73 -18.49
N ARG A 436 -17.93 -8.35 -17.36
CA ARG A 436 -18.45 -7.68 -16.18
C ARG A 436 -17.64 -8.13 -14.97
N MET A 437 -17.37 -7.17 -14.09
CA MET A 437 -16.83 -7.44 -12.77
C MET A 437 -17.98 -7.70 -11.79
N THR A 438 -17.68 -8.42 -10.72
CA THR A 438 -18.53 -8.49 -9.52
C THR A 438 -18.80 -7.08 -8.97
N PRO A 439 -19.97 -6.82 -8.36
CA PRO A 439 -20.29 -5.50 -7.85
C PRO A 439 -19.43 -5.08 -6.63
N ALA A 440 -18.84 -6.05 -5.95
CA ALA A 440 -17.92 -5.89 -4.83
C ALA A 440 -16.98 -7.12 -4.79
N PRO A 441 -15.85 -7.07 -4.07
CA PRO A 441 -15.00 -8.24 -3.89
C PRO A 441 -15.79 -9.41 -3.28
N TRP A 442 -15.84 -10.52 -4.00
CA TRP A 442 -16.39 -11.79 -3.54
C TRP A 442 -15.24 -12.64 -3.04
N LEU A 443 -15.28 -12.99 -1.76
CA LEU A 443 -14.11 -13.49 -1.05
C LEU A 443 -14.28 -14.89 -0.52
N ASN A 444 -13.14 -15.52 -0.28
CA ASN A 444 -13.03 -16.65 0.61
C ASN A 444 -12.00 -16.36 1.70
N VAL A 445 -12.30 -16.77 2.92
CA VAL A 445 -11.36 -16.75 4.05
C VAL A 445 -10.87 -18.17 4.23
N LEU A 446 -9.55 -18.35 4.33
CA LEU A 446 -8.88 -19.63 4.47
C LEU A 446 -8.01 -19.53 5.72
N ALA A 447 -8.30 -20.30 6.76
CA ALA A 447 -7.52 -20.22 7.99
C ALA A 447 -7.46 -21.55 8.73
N ASN A 448 -6.44 -21.67 9.56
CA ASN A 448 -6.37 -22.54 10.71
C ASN A 448 -6.30 -21.64 11.98
N PRO A 449 -6.19 -22.20 13.20
CA PRO A 449 -6.21 -21.39 14.43
C PRO A 449 -5.16 -20.26 14.49
N ASP A 450 -3.97 -20.47 13.92
CA ASP A 450 -2.81 -19.61 14.10
C ASP A 450 -2.36 -18.92 12.80
N PHE A 451 -3.07 -19.12 11.69
CA PHE A 451 -2.68 -18.57 10.40
C PHE A 451 -3.86 -18.50 9.44
N GLY A 452 -3.88 -17.48 8.58
CA GLY A 452 -4.90 -17.42 7.54
C GLY A 452 -4.61 -16.45 6.42
N CYS A 453 -5.48 -16.50 5.43
CA CYS A 453 -5.53 -15.53 4.36
C CYS A 453 -6.96 -15.26 3.88
N ILE A 454 -7.15 -14.11 3.27
CA ILE A 454 -8.32 -13.74 2.48
C ILE A 454 -7.89 -13.72 1.02
N VAL A 455 -8.74 -14.24 0.13
CA VAL A 455 -8.56 -14.15 -1.32
C VAL A 455 -9.86 -13.70 -1.99
N SER A 456 -9.78 -12.93 -3.08
CA SER A 456 -10.93 -12.45 -3.86
C SER A 456 -11.07 -13.15 -5.21
N GLU A 457 -12.18 -12.91 -5.91
CA GLU A 457 -12.41 -13.40 -7.26
C GLU A 457 -11.37 -12.90 -8.27
N ARG A 458 -10.69 -11.78 -7.99
CA ARG A 458 -9.66 -11.24 -8.87
C ARG A 458 -8.28 -11.81 -8.57
N GLY A 459 -8.19 -12.68 -7.58
CA GLY A 459 -6.92 -12.98 -6.91
C GLY A 459 -6.46 -11.80 -6.06
N GLY A 460 -5.19 -11.86 -5.66
CA GLY A 460 -4.75 -11.07 -4.53
C GLY A 460 -5.20 -11.70 -3.22
N GLY A 461 -4.66 -11.15 -2.15
CA GLY A 461 -4.99 -11.62 -0.83
C GLY A 461 -4.24 -10.90 0.25
N PHE A 462 -4.72 -11.17 1.44
CA PHE A 462 -4.20 -10.64 2.68
C PHE A 462 -3.83 -11.86 3.53
N VAL A 463 -2.57 -12.01 3.91
CA VAL A 463 -2.04 -13.14 4.68
C VAL A 463 -1.60 -12.65 6.05
N PHE A 464 -1.86 -13.44 7.09
CA PHE A 464 -1.49 -13.12 8.47
C PHE A 464 -1.12 -14.37 9.26
N ALA A 465 -0.38 -14.18 10.35
CA ALA A 465 -0.02 -15.22 11.29
C ALA A 465 -0.36 -14.76 12.71
N GLU A 466 -0.93 -15.63 13.54
CA GLU A 466 -1.37 -15.45 14.93
C GLU A 466 -2.49 -14.42 15.13
N ASN A 467 -2.39 -13.25 14.50
CA ASN A 467 -3.32 -12.15 14.62
C ASN A 467 -3.48 -11.41 13.27
N SER A 468 -4.70 -11.39 12.74
CA SER A 468 -5.02 -10.76 11.46
C SER A 468 -4.86 -9.24 11.46
N ARG A 469 -4.89 -8.56 12.60
CA ARG A 469 -4.67 -7.12 12.67
C ARG A 469 -3.21 -6.76 12.95
N GLU A 470 -2.63 -7.36 13.99
CA GLU A 470 -1.36 -6.92 14.55
C GLU A 470 -0.13 -7.58 13.88
N ASN A 471 -0.32 -8.69 13.15
CA ASN A 471 0.76 -9.43 12.51
C ASN A 471 0.39 -9.88 11.09
N LYS A 472 0.15 -8.88 10.23
CA LYS A 472 -0.04 -9.08 8.79
C LYS A 472 1.28 -9.48 8.13
N LEU A 473 1.24 -10.39 7.18
CA LEU A 473 2.39 -10.75 6.34
C LEU A 473 2.35 -10.03 4.99
N THR A 474 1.16 -9.83 4.43
CA THR A 474 0.93 -9.00 3.23
C THR A 474 -0.12 -7.91 3.53
N PRO A 475 -0.24 -6.84 2.72
CA PRO A 475 -1.13 -5.72 3.01
C PRO A 475 -2.60 -6.12 2.93
N TRP A 476 -3.41 -5.57 3.82
CA TRP A 476 -4.87 -5.62 3.74
C TRP A 476 -5.36 -4.34 3.06
N SER A 477 -5.89 -4.46 1.85
CA SER A 477 -6.21 -3.28 1.02
C SER A 477 -7.38 -2.45 1.57
N ASN A 478 -8.44 -3.11 2.04
CA ASN A 478 -9.72 -2.50 2.42
C ASN A 478 -10.31 -1.57 1.32
N ASP A 479 -9.90 -1.74 0.06
CA ASP A 479 -10.33 -0.97 -1.12
C ASP A 479 -11.29 -1.82 -1.97
N PRO A 480 -12.62 -1.59 -1.89
CA PRO A 480 -13.60 -2.40 -2.62
C PRO A 480 -13.67 -2.11 -4.13
N VAL A 481 -13.07 -1.01 -4.61
CA VAL A 481 -13.13 -0.60 -6.01
C VAL A 481 -11.98 -1.24 -6.78
N SER A 482 -10.75 -0.95 -6.36
CA SER A 482 -9.53 -1.39 -7.03
C SER A 482 -9.10 -2.78 -6.58
N ASP A 483 -9.37 -3.17 -5.33
CA ASP A 483 -8.96 -4.45 -4.73
C ASP A 483 -7.49 -4.83 -5.07
N PRO A 484 -6.51 -3.96 -4.73
CA PRO A 484 -5.13 -4.14 -5.18
C PRO A 484 -4.46 -5.34 -4.48
N PRO A 485 -3.82 -6.25 -5.23
CA PRO A 485 -3.17 -7.42 -4.64
C PRO A 485 -1.92 -7.05 -3.82
N GLY A 486 -1.75 -7.73 -2.68
CA GLY A 486 -0.53 -7.71 -1.88
C GLY A 486 0.48 -8.82 -2.22
N GLU A 487 0.03 -9.76 -3.04
CA GLU A 487 0.69 -11.03 -3.37
C GLU A 487 0.27 -11.44 -4.78
N ILE A 488 1.25 -11.79 -5.63
CA ILE A 488 1.04 -12.00 -7.07
C ILE A 488 1.97 -13.11 -7.56
N ILE A 489 1.47 -13.99 -8.43
CA ILE A 489 2.28 -14.94 -9.19
C ILE A 489 2.22 -14.52 -10.65
N TYR A 490 3.32 -13.96 -11.15
CA TYR A 490 3.49 -13.63 -12.56
C TYR A 490 4.00 -14.84 -13.32
N LEU A 491 3.50 -15.01 -14.54
CA LEU A 491 4.06 -15.89 -15.54
C LEU A 491 4.67 -15.05 -16.65
N ARG A 492 5.82 -15.49 -17.14
CA ARG A 492 6.51 -14.87 -18.28
C ARG A 492 6.93 -15.95 -19.26
N ASP A 493 6.64 -15.75 -20.54
CA ASP A 493 7.22 -16.54 -21.61
C ASP A 493 8.63 -16.01 -21.92
N GLU A 494 9.64 -16.89 -21.84
CA GLU A 494 11.04 -16.51 -22.02
C GLU A 494 11.42 -16.25 -23.48
N ASP A 495 10.56 -16.59 -24.43
CA ASP A 495 10.77 -16.40 -25.86
C ASP A 495 10.07 -15.14 -26.37
N SER A 496 8.77 -14.96 -26.06
CA SER A 496 8.00 -13.78 -26.49
C SER A 496 8.12 -12.58 -25.55
N GLY A 497 8.43 -12.80 -24.27
CA GLY A 497 8.44 -11.75 -23.25
C GLY A 497 7.06 -11.36 -22.74
N ALA A 498 5.99 -12.05 -23.17
CA ALA A 498 4.64 -11.85 -22.64
C ALA A 498 4.62 -12.11 -21.12
N VAL A 499 3.93 -11.26 -20.38
CA VAL A 499 3.76 -11.35 -18.92
C VAL A 499 2.27 -11.33 -18.60
N TRP A 500 1.82 -12.27 -17.78
CA TRP A 500 0.41 -12.39 -17.37
C TRP A 500 0.28 -13.02 -15.98
N THR A 501 -0.96 -13.16 -15.51
CA THR A 501 -1.30 -13.82 -14.24
C THR A 501 -2.47 -14.79 -14.42
N VAL A 502 -2.49 -15.89 -13.66
CA VAL A 502 -3.62 -16.84 -13.63
C VAL A 502 -4.87 -16.19 -13.02
N CYS A 503 -4.67 -15.26 -12.09
CA CYS A 503 -5.73 -14.46 -11.50
C CYS A 503 -6.02 -13.22 -12.35
N ALA A 504 -7.23 -12.67 -12.22
CA ALA A 504 -7.68 -11.51 -13.01
C ALA A 504 -7.06 -10.16 -12.60
N ALA A 505 -6.29 -10.13 -11.51
CA ALA A 505 -5.48 -9.01 -11.08
C ALA A 505 -4.02 -9.46 -10.84
N PRO A 506 -3.04 -8.58 -11.09
CA PRO A 506 -3.19 -7.20 -11.56
C PRO A 506 -3.38 -7.10 -13.09
N ILE A 507 -3.02 -8.13 -13.86
CA ILE A 507 -3.10 -8.13 -15.33
C ILE A 507 -4.42 -8.76 -15.75
N TRP A 508 -5.27 -7.94 -16.38
CA TRP A 508 -6.56 -8.38 -16.90
C TRP A 508 -6.45 -8.72 -18.38
N GLU A 509 -6.78 -9.96 -18.75
CA GLU A 509 -6.82 -10.43 -20.13
C GLU A 509 -8.26 -10.53 -20.68
N HIS A 510 -8.40 -10.68 -21.99
CA HIS A 510 -9.71 -10.78 -22.66
C HIS A 510 -10.38 -12.15 -22.47
N GLN A 511 -9.60 -13.17 -22.17
CA GLN A 511 -10.03 -14.54 -21.93
C GLN A 511 -10.78 -14.63 -20.60
N PRO A 512 -11.82 -15.48 -20.52
CA PRO A 512 -12.60 -15.61 -19.28
C PRO A 512 -11.78 -16.23 -18.16
N TYR A 513 -11.92 -15.69 -16.95
CA TYR A 513 -11.41 -16.29 -15.71
C TYR A 513 -12.53 -17.07 -15.03
N THR A 514 -12.23 -18.27 -14.54
CA THR A 514 -13.14 -19.04 -13.68
C THR A 514 -12.55 -19.16 -12.29
N VAL A 515 -13.31 -18.78 -11.27
CA VAL A 515 -12.90 -18.86 -9.87
C VAL A 515 -13.87 -19.75 -9.11
N MET A 516 -13.32 -20.64 -8.28
CA MET A 516 -14.10 -21.55 -7.45
C MET A 516 -13.69 -21.33 -6.01
N HIS A 517 -14.59 -20.75 -5.21
CA HIS A 517 -14.41 -20.71 -3.77
C HIS A 517 -15.00 -21.99 -3.16
N GLY A 518 -14.16 -22.81 -2.57
CA GLY A 518 -14.53 -24.01 -1.83
C GLY A 518 -14.28 -23.84 -0.33
N ARG A 519 -14.67 -24.82 0.47
CA ARG A 519 -14.35 -24.81 1.91
C ARG A 519 -12.88 -25.16 2.12
N GLY A 520 -12.11 -24.21 2.63
CA GLY A 520 -10.69 -24.37 2.92
C GLY A 520 -9.76 -24.24 1.72
N TYR A 521 -10.26 -23.91 0.53
CA TYR A 521 -9.43 -23.58 -0.64
C TYR A 521 -10.14 -22.64 -1.60
N SER A 522 -9.38 -21.98 -2.47
CA SER A 522 -9.90 -21.34 -3.68
C SER A 522 -9.08 -21.76 -4.89
N LYS A 523 -9.75 -21.90 -6.03
CA LYS A 523 -9.13 -22.28 -7.30
C LYS A 523 -9.39 -21.21 -8.35
N TYR A 524 -8.36 -20.86 -9.11
CA TYR A 524 -8.41 -19.96 -10.24
C TYR A 524 -8.01 -20.73 -11.49
N CYS A 525 -8.84 -20.69 -12.52
CA CYS A 525 -8.56 -21.30 -13.81
C CYS A 525 -8.53 -20.23 -14.88
N HIS A 526 -7.51 -20.30 -15.74
CA HIS A 526 -7.35 -19.39 -16.85
C HIS A 526 -6.73 -20.13 -18.05
N HIS A 527 -7.26 -19.87 -19.25
CA HIS A 527 -6.71 -20.41 -20.48
C HIS A 527 -6.29 -19.26 -21.41
N SER A 528 -4.99 -18.95 -21.40
CA SER A 528 -4.34 -17.91 -22.22
C SER A 528 -2.97 -18.37 -22.68
N HIS A 529 -2.40 -17.66 -23.66
CA HIS A 529 -1.05 -17.91 -24.16
C HIS A 529 -0.80 -19.34 -24.67
N GLY A 530 -1.82 -20.06 -25.13
CA GLY A 530 -1.75 -21.49 -25.50
C GLY A 530 -1.54 -22.44 -24.31
N LEU A 531 -1.91 -22.04 -23.10
CA LEU A 531 -1.70 -22.77 -21.86
C LEU A 531 -3.00 -22.90 -21.05
N ASP A 532 -3.27 -24.09 -20.51
CA ASP A 532 -4.32 -24.33 -19.53
C ASP A 532 -3.71 -24.26 -18.12
N GLN A 533 -4.21 -23.33 -17.30
CA GLN A 533 -3.56 -22.90 -16.07
C GLN A 533 -4.52 -23.00 -14.89
N GLU A 534 -4.09 -23.67 -13.82
CA GLU A 534 -4.83 -23.78 -12.56
C GLU A 534 -3.96 -23.32 -11.39
N LEU A 535 -4.48 -22.39 -10.58
CA LEU A 535 -3.89 -22.00 -9.31
C LEU A 535 -4.84 -22.37 -8.16
N THR A 536 -4.45 -23.29 -7.30
CA THR A 536 -5.18 -23.64 -6.08
C THR A 536 -4.47 -23.09 -4.84
N VAL A 537 -5.20 -22.31 -4.04
CA VAL A 537 -4.71 -21.68 -2.81
C VAL A 537 -5.40 -22.28 -1.60
N PHE A 538 -4.64 -22.68 -0.57
CA PHE A 538 -5.19 -23.15 0.70
C PHE A 538 -4.25 -22.94 1.88
N VAL A 539 -4.77 -23.14 3.08
CA VAL A 539 -4.02 -23.19 4.34
C VAL A 539 -4.14 -24.61 4.90
N PRO A 540 -3.04 -25.33 5.20
CA PRO A 540 -3.08 -26.65 5.80
C PRO A 540 -3.56 -26.55 7.26
N LEU A 541 -4.04 -27.67 7.80
CA LEU A 541 -4.73 -27.68 9.10
C LEU A 541 -3.85 -27.31 10.31
N GLU A 542 -2.54 -27.57 10.23
CA GLU A 542 -1.65 -27.51 11.40
C GLU A 542 -0.54 -26.45 11.29
N ASP A 543 -0.06 -26.16 10.08
CA ASP A 543 1.15 -25.34 9.91
C ASP A 543 0.79 -23.91 9.47
N PRO A 544 1.52 -22.89 9.97
CA PRO A 544 1.29 -21.48 9.64
C PRO A 544 1.88 -21.11 8.27
N VAL A 545 1.32 -21.69 7.21
CA VAL A 545 1.77 -21.50 5.83
C VAL A 545 0.59 -21.48 4.86
N LYS A 546 0.61 -20.54 3.93
CA LYS A 546 -0.23 -20.53 2.74
C LYS A 546 0.48 -21.30 1.64
N LEU A 547 -0.26 -22.18 0.97
CA LEU A 547 0.24 -22.95 -0.18
C LEU A 547 -0.51 -22.54 -1.44
N SER A 548 0.25 -22.26 -2.49
CA SER A 548 -0.23 -21.84 -3.81
C SER A 548 0.27 -22.84 -4.84
N LEU A 549 -0.61 -23.75 -5.27
CA LEU A 549 -0.32 -24.86 -6.18
C LEU A 549 -0.66 -24.43 -7.59
N LEU A 550 0.36 -24.24 -8.41
CA LEU A 550 0.24 -23.86 -9.80
C LEU A 550 0.45 -25.10 -10.69
N LYS A 551 -0.53 -25.36 -11.54
CA LYS A 551 -0.45 -26.36 -12.62
C LYS A 551 -0.58 -25.66 -13.96
N ILE A 552 0.26 -26.02 -14.90
CA ILE A 552 0.25 -25.47 -16.26
C ILE A 552 0.39 -26.62 -17.24
N ARG A 553 -0.60 -26.79 -18.12
CA ARG A 553 -0.53 -27.70 -19.26
C ARG A 553 -0.25 -26.90 -20.53
N ASN A 554 0.71 -27.37 -21.31
CA ASN A 554 1.04 -26.77 -22.60
C ASN A 554 0.14 -27.30 -23.70
N ASP A 555 -0.86 -26.52 -24.10
CA ASP A 555 -1.79 -26.88 -25.18
C ASP A 555 -1.33 -26.35 -26.55
N SER A 556 -0.21 -25.63 -26.58
CA SER A 556 0.41 -25.13 -27.81
C SER A 556 1.23 -26.23 -28.52
N PRO A 557 1.45 -26.13 -29.83
CA PRO A 557 2.17 -27.15 -30.60
C PRO A 557 3.69 -27.15 -30.35
N GLY A 558 4.22 -26.13 -29.68
CA GLY A 558 5.66 -25.92 -29.48
C GLY A 558 6.10 -26.09 -28.04
N PHE A 559 7.40 -26.32 -27.85
CA PHE A 559 8.04 -26.30 -26.54
C PHE A 559 7.95 -24.91 -25.90
N ARG A 560 7.71 -24.83 -24.60
CA ARG A 560 7.54 -23.57 -23.87
C ARG A 560 8.55 -23.44 -22.73
N ARG A 561 9.24 -22.30 -22.71
CA ARG A 561 10.12 -21.87 -21.62
C ARG A 561 9.43 -20.77 -20.85
N LEU A 562 8.99 -21.10 -19.65
CA LEU A 562 8.24 -20.20 -18.80
C LEU A 562 9.05 -19.89 -17.54
N THR A 563 8.80 -18.71 -17.01
CA THR A 563 9.25 -18.34 -15.69
C THR A 563 8.07 -17.90 -14.83
N ALA A 564 7.93 -18.53 -13.67
CA ALA A 564 7.00 -18.12 -12.64
C ALA A 564 7.72 -17.27 -11.59
N THR A 565 7.19 -16.08 -11.32
CA THR A 565 7.75 -15.15 -10.33
C THR A 565 6.73 -14.88 -9.24
N TYR A 566 7.03 -15.29 -8.00
CA TYR A 566 6.18 -15.05 -6.84
C TYR A 566 6.60 -13.78 -6.12
N PHE A 567 5.72 -12.79 -6.11
CA PHE A 567 5.92 -11.45 -5.57
C PHE A 567 5.02 -11.18 -4.36
N ILE A 568 5.57 -10.59 -3.30
CA ILE A 568 4.84 -10.11 -2.12
C ILE A 568 5.30 -8.71 -1.71
N ARG A 569 4.39 -7.96 -1.09
CA ARG A 569 4.72 -6.78 -0.28
C ARG A 569 4.75 -7.19 1.20
N PRO A 570 5.92 -7.34 1.84
CA PRO A 570 5.98 -7.81 3.21
C PRO A 570 5.52 -6.73 4.20
N VAL A 571 4.72 -7.11 5.20
CA VAL A 571 4.27 -6.20 6.28
C VAL A 571 4.96 -6.54 7.61
N LEU A 572 4.76 -7.74 8.16
CA LEU A 572 5.24 -8.19 9.49
C LEU A 572 4.87 -7.19 10.60
N GLY A 573 3.60 -6.80 10.64
CA GLY A 573 3.05 -5.79 11.57
C GLY A 573 1.66 -5.32 11.17
N VAL A 574 1.32 -4.08 11.51
CA VAL A 574 -0.02 -3.51 11.27
C VAL A 574 -0.22 -2.99 9.84
N SER A 575 0.78 -2.29 9.28
CA SER A 575 0.72 -1.66 7.96
C SER A 575 2.12 -1.58 7.34
N ASP A 576 2.21 -1.79 6.03
CA ASP A 576 3.46 -1.66 5.26
C ASP A 576 4.01 -0.23 5.33
N GLN A 577 3.17 0.80 5.44
CA GLN A 577 3.60 2.21 5.58
C GLN A 577 4.37 2.49 6.88
N ILE A 578 4.26 1.63 7.88
CA ILE A 578 4.97 1.75 9.16
C ILE A 578 6.14 0.79 9.19
N SER A 579 5.89 -0.48 8.88
CA SER A 579 6.88 -1.54 9.08
C SER A 579 8.01 -1.53 8.05
N HIS A 580 7.81 -0.97 6.85
CA HIS A 580 8.79 -0.99 5.76
C HIS A 580 10.18 -0.48 6.17
N LEU A 581 10.25 0.41 7.15
CA LEU A 581 11.49 1.03 7.61
C LEU A 581 12.41 0.02 8.30
N HIS A 582 11.80 -1.00 8.92
CA HIS A 582 12.42 -1.90 9.87
C HIS A 582 12.60 -3.32 9.33
N LEU A 583 12.06 -3.62 8.15
CA LEU A 583 12.19 -4.95 7.56
C LEU A 583 13.62 -5.24 7.13
N VAL A 584 14.04 -6.47 7.41
CA VAL A 584 15.32 -7.03 6.99
C VAL A 584 15.04 -8.31 6.23
N SER A 585 15.43 -8.34 4.95
CA SER A 585 15.34 -9.56 4.13
C SER A 585 16.65 -10.33 4.13
N SER A 586 16.59 -11.65 3.94
CA SER A 586 17.78 -12.50 3.84
C SER A 586 17.51 -13.70 2.95
N TRP A 587 18.53 -14.12 2.20
CA TRP A 587 18.46 -15.28 1.30
C TRP A 587 19.29 -16.44 1.85
N GLY A 588 18.73 -17.64 1.83
CA GLY A 588 19.42 -18.88 2.20
C GLY A 588 18.56 -20.11 1.96
N GLU A 589 19.19 -21.24 1.65
CA GLU A 589 18.51 -22.55 1.55
C GLU A 589 17.28 -22.54 0.59
N ASN A 590 17.40 -21.82 -0.54
CA ASN A 590 16.34 -21.66 -1.54
C ASN A 590 15.09 -20.91 -1.03
N MET A 591 15.25 -20.07 0.00
CA MET A 591 14.17 -19.30 0.61
C MET A 591 14.57 -17.83 0.78
N LEU A 592 13.59 -16.96 0.57
CA LEU A 592 13.68 -15.55 0.93
C LEU A 592 12.95 -15.34 2.26
N THR A 593 13.66 -14.82 3.25
CA THR A 593 13.15 -14.64 4.62
C THR A 593 13.07 -13.16 4.99
N PHE A 594 12.15 -12.82 5.89
CA PHE A 594 11.90 -11.48 6.40
C PHE A 594 11.77 -11.52 7.91
N ARG A 595 12.31 -10.49 8.57
CA ARG A 595 12.08 -10.23 10.00
C ARG A 595 11.84 -8.75 10.24
N ASN A 596 11.08 -8.47 11.30
CA ASN A 596 10.85 -7.11 11.80
C ASN A 596 11.31 -7.03 13.27
N PRO A 597 12.57 -6.67 13.55
CA PRO A 597 13.05 -6.55 14.93
C PRO A 597 12.38 -5.39 15.70
N TYR A 598 11.70 -4.48 14.99
CA TYR A 598 11.02 -3.34 15.61
C TYR A 598 9.59 -3.69 16.09
N ASN A 599 9.05 -4.83 15.67
CA ASN A 599 7.76 -5.33 16.16
C ASN A 599 7.95 -5.96 17.55
N GLY A 600 7.51 -5.25 18.59
CA GLY A 600 7.63 -5.68 19.98
C GLY A 600 6.63 -6.77 20.40
N ASP A 601 5.49 -6.89 19.71
CA ASP A 601 4.41 -7.81 20.07
C ASP A 601 4.68 -9.24 19.55
N PHE A 602 5.39 -9.34 18.42
CA PHE A 602 5.73 -10.63 17.78
C PHE A 602 7.26 -10.79 17.61
N PRO A 603 8.04 -10.76 18.71
CA PRO A 603 9.49 -10.78 18.64
C PRO A 603 10.01 -12.09 18.07
N GLY A 604 11.05 -12.00 17.23
CA GLY A 604 11.77 -13.16 16.68
C GLY A 604 11.05 -13.91 15.57
N ARG A 605 9.83 -13.51 15.18
CA ARG A 605 9.12 -14.14 14.06
C ARG A 605 9.84 -13.95 12.72
N ILE A 606 9.92 -15.03 11.95
CA ILE A 606 10.53 -15.06 10.62
C ILE A 606 9.46 -15.45 9.62
N ALA A 607 9.13 -14.53 8.72
CA ALA A 607 8.31 -14.84 7.56
C ALA A 607 9.20 -15.35 6.42
N TRP A 608 8.67 -16.21 5.55
CA TRP A 608 9.42 -16.69 4.39
C TRP A 608 8.53 -16.84 3.16
N ILE A 609 9.17 -16.75 2.00
CA ILE A 609 8.65 -17.30 0.75
C ILE A 609 9.62 -18.33 0.18
N SER A 610 9.07 -19.40 -0.40
CA SER A 610 9.84 -20.47 -1.03
C SER A 610 9.07 -21.10 -2.18
N ALA A 611 9.76 -21.96 -2.93
CA ALA A 611 9.19 -22.73 -4.03
C ALA A 611 9.61 -24.20 -3.94
N SER A 612 8.77 -25.10 -4.46
CA SER A 612 9.07 -26.54 -4.58
C SER A 612 10.18 -26.86 -5.60
N ARG A 613 10.58 -25.88 -6.41
CA ARG A 613 11.64 -25.99 -7.41
C ARG A 613 12.79 -25.02 -7.06
N PRO A 614 14.00 -25.22 -7.62
CA PRO A 614 15.11 -24.30 -7.43
C PRO A 614 14.78 -22.88 -7.91
N VAL A 615 15.09 -21.89 -7.08
CA VAL A 615 14.93 -20.47 -7.40
C VAL A 615 16.14 -20.00 -8.20
N LEU A 616 15.87 -19.40 -9.36
CA LEU A 616 16.86 -18.87 -10.30
C LEU A 616 17.36 -17.48 -9.92
N GLY A 617 16.50 -16.68 -9.29
CA GLY A 617 16.82 -15.33 -8.89
C GLY A 617 15.83 -14.83 -7.84
N TYR A 618 16.24 -13.84 -7.08
CA TYR A 618 15.42 -13.22 -6.04
C TYR A 618 15.70 -11.72 -5.92
N THR A 619 14.77 -10.97 -5.34
CA THR A 619 15.05 -9.60 -4.88
C THR A 619 14.20 -9.26 -3.67
N GLY A 620 14.77 -8.46 -2.78
CA GLY A 620 14.11 -7.80 -1.67
C GLY A 620 13.83 -6.32 -1.92
N ASP A 621 14.08 -5.81 -3.13
CA ASP A 621 13.97 -4.39 -3.49
C ASP A 621 12.78 -4.11 -4.41
N CYS A 622 11.75 -3.48 -3.86
CA CYS A 622 10.53 -3.11 -4.55
C CYS A 622 10.79 -2.14 -5.70
N CYS A 623 11.74 -1.22 -5.54
CA CYS A 623 12.10 -0.24 -6.57
C CYS A 623 12.76 -0.89 -7.79
N GLU A 624 13.48 -2.01 -7.59
CA GLU A 624 13.95 -2.83 -8.71
C GLU A 624 12.77 -3.55 -9.37
N PHE A 625 11.93 -4.21 -8.56
CA PHE A 625 10.92 -5.12 -9.08
C PHE A 625 9.83 -4.40 -9.86
N LEU A 626 9.20 -3.39 -9.26
CA LEU A 626 8.10 -2.62 -9.85
C LEU A 626 8.58 -1.37 -10.61
N GLY A 627 9.83 -0.96 -10.42
CA GLY A 627 10.31 0.36 -10.87
C GLY A 627 9.98 1.47 -9.87
N LEU A 628 10.42 2.70 -10.18
CA LEU A 628 10.28 3.86 -9.30
C LEU A 628 8.82 4.27 -9.04
N GLU A 629 7.95 4.08 -10.04
CA GLU A 629 6.54 4.49 -9.98
C GLU A 629 5.63 3.39 -9.42
N GLY A 630 6.11 2.15 -9.31
CA GLY A 630 5.39 1.06 -8.62
C GLY A 630 4.24 0.43 -9.41
N ASP A 631 4.47 -0.01 -10.65
CA ASP A 631 3.43 -0.60 -11.51
C ASP A 631 3.32 -2.13 -11.33
N LEU A 632 2.19 -2.59 -10.82
CA LEU A 632 1.88 -4.03 -10.67
C LEU A 632 1.47 -4.69 -12.00
N THR A 633 0.96 -3.93 -12.96
CA THR A 633 0.56 -4.46 -14.28
C THR A 633 1.75 -4.64 -15.21
N ASN A 634 2.81 -3.84 -15.03
CA ASN A 634 4.04 -3.92 -15.81
C ASN A 634 5.30 -3.82 -14.93
N PRO A 635 5.65 -4.86 -14.15
CA PRO A 635 6.82 -4.82 -13.29
C PRO A 635 8.13 -4.68 -14.07
N ALA A 636 8.90 -3.62 -13.79
CA ALA A 636 10.13 -3.29 -14.50
C ALA A 636 11.19 -4.42 -14.50
N ALA A 637 11.24 -5.27 -13.47
CA ALA A 637 12.18 -6.39 -13.41
C ALA A 637 11.83 -7.53 -14.36
N LEU A 638 10.55 -7.68 -14.77
CA LEU A 638 10.14 -8.75 -15.67
C LEU A 638 10.50 -8.47 -17.14
N ALA A 639 10.95 -7.26 -17.46
CA ALA A 639 11.60 -6.95 -18.75
C ALA A 639 13.10 -7.31 -18.76
N ARG A 640 13.68 -7.74 -17.62
CA ARG A 640 15.12 -7.99 -17.47
C ARG A 640 15.47 -9.45 -17.59
N THR A 641 16.75 -9.72 -17.83
CA THR A 641 17.31 -11.07 -17.94
C THR A 641 17.14 -11.91 -16.66
N ARG A 642 17.23 -11.29 -15.48
CA ARG A 642 17.07 -11.92 -14.15
C ARG A 642 16.76 -10.87 -13.09
N LEU A 643 16.44 -11.34 -11.88
CA LEU A 643 16.45 -10.51 -10.65
C LEU A 643 17.89 -10.24 -10.16
N SER A 644 18.08 -9.18 -9.39
CA SER A 644 19.39 -8.68 -8.95
C SER A 644 20.09 -9.52 -7.89
N ASN A 645 19.37 -10.39 -7.18
CA ASN A 645 19.82 -11.12 -5.99
C ASN A 645 20.18 -10.21 -4.81
N ILE A 646 19.56 -9.02 -4.73
CA ILE A 646 19.74 -8.07 -3.63
C ILE A 646 18.74 -8.35 -2.51
N VAL A 647 19.23 -8.45 -1.27
CA VAL A 647 18.44 -8.56 -0.03
C VAL A 647 19.10 -7.73 1.08
N GLY A 648 18.47 -7.64 2.24
CA GLY A 648 19.02 -7.06 3.45
C GLY A 648 18.20 -5.91 4.02
N ALA A 649 18.87 -5.01 4.73
CA ALA A 649 18.24 -3.86 5.38
C ALA A 649 18.36 -2.57 4.55
N GLY A 650 17.53 -1.57 4.87
CA GLY A 650 17.58 -0.24 4.23
C GLY A 650 17.12 -0.24 2.77
N LEU A 651 16.33 -1.23 2.36
CA LEU A 651 15.66 -1.31 1.06
C LEU A 651 14.25 -0.72 1.13
N ASN A 652 13.64 -0.48 -0.03
CA ASN A 652 12.19 -0.47 -0.13
C ASN A 652 11.74 -1.94 -0.22
N PRO A 653 11.21 -2.55 0.85
CA PRO A 653 11.14 -4.00 0.93
C PRO A 653 10.05 -4.56 0.01
N CYS A 654 10.42 -5.55 -0.80
CA CYS A 654 9.49 -6.52 -1.39
C CYS A 654 10.01 -7.94 -1.14
N GLY A 655 9.28 -8.95 -1.60
CA GLY A 655 9.83 -10.28 -1.79
C GLY A 655 9.50 -10.80 -3.17
N ALA A 656 10.50 -11.10 -3.98
CA ALA A 656 10.32 -11.76 -5.27
C ALA A 656 11.26 -12.95 -5.40
N ILE A 657 10.73 -14.10 -5.81
CA ILE A 657 11.52 -15.29 -6.19
C ILE A 657 11.08 -15.77 -7.57
N GLN A 658 12.05 -16.18 -8.39
CA GLN A 658 11.86 -16.53 -9.79
C GLN A 658 12.22 -18.01 -10.04
N VAL A 659 11.37 -18.76 -10.74
CA VAL A 659 11.50 -20.22 -10.95
C VAL A 659 11.20 -20.56 -12.40
N ALA A 660 12.02 -21.42 -13.03
CA ALA A 660 11.76 -21.90 -14.39
C ALA A 660 10.82 -23.11 -14.46
N LEU A 661 10.06 -23.14 -15.55
CA LEU A 661 9.18 -24.22 -15.98
C LEU A 661 9.41 -24.45 -17.48
N GLU A 662 9.78 -25.66 -17.85
CA GLU A 662 9.95 -26.09 -19.23
C GLU A 662 8.89 -27.14 -19.56
N LEU A 663 8.12 -26.92 -20.62
CA LEU A 663 6.96 -27.74 -20.97
C LEU A 663 7.01 -28.16 -22.44
N GLU A 664 7.06 -29.47 -22.67
CA GLU A 664 6.83 -30.07 -23.98
C GLU A 664 5.35 -29.91 -24.39
N PRO A 665 5.03 -29.95 -25.69
CA PRO A 665 3.64 -29.97 -26.17
C PRO A 665 2.83 -31.08 -25.50
N GLY A 666 1.67 -30.73 -24.95
CA GLY A 666 0.76 -31.63 -24.23
C GLY A 666 1.20 -32.03 -22.82
N SER A 667 2.38 -31.59 -22.36
CA SER A 667 2.86 -31.91 -21.01
C SER A 667 2.32 -30.94 -19.95
N GLU A 668 2.27 -31.40 -18.71
CA GLU A 668 1.88 -30.62 -17.53
C GLU A 668 3.07 -30.42 -16.60
N GLY A 669 3.22 -29.20 -16.07
CA GLY A 669 4.17 -28.87 -15.03
C GLY A 669 3.49 -28.36 -13.77
N GLU A 670 3.97 -28.83 -12.62
CA GLU A 670 3.51 -28.37 -11.30
C GLU A 670 4.59 -27.57 -10.56
N LEU A 671 4.14 -26.58 -9.78
CA LEU A 671 4.95 -25.74 -8.91
C LEU A 671 4.15 -25.34 -7.67
N VAL A 672 4.77 -25.41 -6.49
CA VAL A 672 4.19 -24.96 -5.23
C VAL A 672 4.97 -23.76 -4.74
N PHE A 673 4.27 -22.63 -4.54
CA PHE A 673 4.80 -21.51 -3.76
C PHE A 673 4.28 -21.58 -2.32
N GLN A 674 5.13 -21.17 -1.38
CA GLN A 674 4.80 -21.14 0.04
C GLN A 674 5.02 -19.73 0.58
N LEU A 675 4.11 -19.28 1.45
CA LEU A 675 4.27 -18.07 2.26
C LEU A 675 3.83 -18.38 3.69
N GLY A 676 4.74 -18.29 4.65
CA GLY A 676 4.43 -18.58 6.05
C GLY A 676 5.20 -17.72 7.03
N GLN A 677 4.96 -17.95 8.33
CA GLN A 677 5.74 -17.36 9.41
C GLN A 677 5.93 -18.36 10.55
N ALA A 678 7.12 -18.39 11.14
CA ALA A 678 7.43 -19.27 12.27
C ALA A 678 8.29 -18.56 13.32
N ALA A 679 8.41 -19.19 14.49
CA ALA A 679 9.13 -18.65 15.64
C ALA A 679 10.66 -18.60 15.46
N ASN A 680 11.22 -19.43 14.57
CA ASN A 680 12.65 -19.51 14.31
C ASN A 680 12.93 -20.19 12.96
N LEU A 681 14.19 -20.12 12.53
CA LEU A 681 14.62 -20.62 11.21
C LEU A 681 14.56 -22.15 11.09
N GLU A 682 14.74 -22.89 12.18
CA GLU A 682 14.59 -24.36 12.17
C GLU A 682 13.17 -24.75 11.80
N ARG A 683 12.17 -24.12 12.44
CA ARG A 683 10.77 -24.37 12.12
C ARG A 683 10.39 -23.94 10.70
N VAL A 684 10.97 -22.84 10.20
CA VAL A 684 10.82 -22.44 8.78
C VAL A 684 11.28 -23.58 7.85
N ARG A 685 12.46 -24.15 8.10
CA ARG A 685 13.02 -25.25 7.29
C ARG A 685 12.15 -26.49 7.30
N GLU A 686 11.69 -26.89 8.48
CA GLU A 686 10.82 -28.07 8.63
C GLU A 686 9.54 -27.95 7.80
N ILE A 687 8.85 -26.81 7.93
CA ILE A 687 7.60 -26.55 7.21
C ILE A 687 7.86 -26.46 5.70
N ALA A 688 8.88 -25.69 5.29
CA ALA A 688 9.22 -25.51 3.90
C ALA A 688 9.57 -26.85 3.21
N ALA A 689 10.37 -27.69 3.86
CA ALA A 689 10.75 -29.00 3.35
C ALA A 689 9.55 -29.96 3.26
N LYS A 690 8.67 -29.98 4.27
CA LYS A 690 7.46 -30.82 4.30
C LYS A 690 6.59 -30.56 3.07
N TYR A 691 6.29 -29.30 2.77
CA TYR A 691 5.31 -28.96 1.72
C TYR A 691 5.88 -28.93 0.30
N ASN A 692 7.20 -29.03 0.11
CA ASN A 692 7.78 -29.23 -1.22
C ASN A 692 7.29 -30.52 -1.91
N GLY A 693 6.97 -31.57 -1.14
CA GLY A 693 6.46 -32.84 -1.67
C GLY A 693 5.05 -33.23 -1.19
N GLN A 694 4.54 -32.62 -0.12
CA GLN A 694 3.28 -33.04 0.51
C GLN A 694 2.11 -32.08 0.27
N ALA A 695 2.29 -30.98 -0.47
CA ALA A 695 1.23 -30.00 -0.67
C ALA A 695 -0.07 -30.59 -1.29
N PRO A 696 -0.04 -31.47 -2.32
CA PRO A 696 -1.26 -32.09 -2.84
C PRO A 696 -1.97 -32.99 -1.82
N LEU A 697 -1.20 -33.71 -0.99
CA LEU A 697 -1.74 -34.53 0.09
C LEU A 697 -2.40 -33.65 1.17
N ALA A 698 -1.76 -32.53 1.54
CA ALA A 698 -2.28 -31.58 2.50
C ALA A 698 -3.57 -30.91 2.01
N LEU A 699 -3.66 -30.58 0.71
CA LEU A 699 -4.91 -30.09 0.11
C LEU A 699 -6.05 -31.10 0.28
N LYS A 700 -5.78 -32.38 -0.01
CA LYS A 700 -6.75 -33.45 0.18
C LYS A 700 -7.21 -33.54 1.65
N GLN A 701 -6.26 -33.56 2.58
CA GLN A 701 -6.56 -33.59 4.02
C GLN A 701 -7.40 -32.40 4.48
N THR A 702 -7.11 -31.18 3.99
CA THR A 702 -7.92 -30.00 4.27
C THR A 702 -9.35 -30.15 3.74
N ARG A 703 -9.55 -30.64 2.51
CA ARG A 703 -10.87 -30.88 1.94
C ARG A 703 -11.65 -31.95 2.71
N ASP A 704 -10.98 -33.06 3.05
CA ASP A 704 -11.58 -34.16 3.82
C ASP A 704 -12.00 -33.69 5.22
N TYR A 705 -11.18 -32.88 5.88
CA TYR A 705 -11.50 -32.26 7.18
C TYR A 705 -12.77 -31.41 7.10
N TRP A 706 -12.85 -30.49 6.13
CA TRP A 706 -14.04 -29.64 5.98
C TRP A 706 -15.30 -30.43 5.63
N GLN A 707 -15.16 -31.43 4.75
CA GLN A 707 -16.27 -32.31 4.39
C GLN A 707 -16.78 -33.09 5.61
N SER A 708 -15.89 -33.58 6.46
CA SER A 708 -16.23 -34.28 7.70
C SER A 708 -16.89 -33.34 8.71
N LEU A 709 -16.26 -32.19 8.98
CA LEU A 709 -16.74 -31.25 9.99
C LEU A 709 -18.14 -30.73 9.65
N ILE A 710 -18.35 -30.32 8.40
CA ILE A 710 -19.63 -29.77 7.97
C ILE A 710 -20.70 -30.87 7.85
N GLY A 711 -20.30 -32.11 7.60
CA GLY A 711 -21.18 -33.28 7.65
C GLY A 711 -21.74 -33.59 9.04
N THR A 712 -21.19 -33.02 10.11
CA THR A 712 -21.69 -33.22 11.49
C THR A 712 -23.13 -32.74 11.67
N ILE A 713 -23.49 -31.63 11.00
CA ILE A 713 -24.85 -31.08 10.99
C ILE A 713 -25.27 -30.91 9.54
N ALA A 714 -26.05 -31.87 9.03
CA ALA A 714 -26.61 -31.82 7.70
C ALA A 714 -28.14 -31.82 7.77
N ALA A 715 -28.77 -31.00 6.93
CA ALA A 715 -30.22 -31.00 6.74
C ALA A 715 -30.53 -31.29 5.28
N ARG A 716 -31.58 -32.10 5.06
CA ARG A 716 -32.18 -32.30 3.75
C ARG A 716 -33.61 -31.80 3.80
N THR A 717 -33.84 -30.66 3.19
CA THR A 717 -35.16 -30.02 3.08
C THR A 717 -35.56 -29.91 1.61
N PRO A 718 -36.85 -29.72 1.30
CA PRO A 718 -37.30 -29.41 -0.06
C PRO A 718 -36.69 -28.12 -0.63
N GLU A 719 -36.19 -27.23 0.24
CA GLU A 719 -35.55 -25.97 -0.15
C GLU A 719 -34.03 -26.14 -0.26
N THR A 720 -33.53 -26.19 -1.49
CA THR A 720 -32.09 -26.41 -1.76
C THR A 720 -31.20 -25.32 -1.16
N SER A 721 -31.66 -24.06 -1.13
CA SER A 721 -30.88 -22.93 -0.62
C SER A 721 -30.57 -23.10 0.87
N LEU A 722 -31.53 -23.60 1.65
CA LEU A 722 -31.35 -23.87 3.07
C LEU A 722 -30.32 -24.99 3.30
N ASN A 723 -30.37 -26.05 2.49
CA ASN A 723 -29.43 -27.17 2.57
C ASN A 723 -27.99 -26.68 2.31
N ILE A 724 -27.81 -25.81 1.30
CA ILE A 724 -26.52 -25.20 0.98
C ILE A 724 -26.08 -24.27 2.12
N LEU A 725 -26.90 -23.29 2.50
CA LEU A 725 -26.50 -22.25 3.45
C LEU A 725 -26.12 -22.79 4.83
N LEU A 726 -26.85 -23.77 5.37
CA LEU A 726 -26.52 -24.37 6.68
C LEU A 726 -25.08 -24.87 6.74
N SER A 727 -24.61 -25.44 5.63
CA SER A 727 -23.27 -26.00 5.51
C SER A 727 -22.19 -24.91 5.34
N TRP A 728 -22.51 -23.79 4.69
CA TRP A 728 -21.60 -22.65 4.53
C TRP A 728 -21.55 -21.73 5.76
N LEU A 729 -22.65 -21.59 6.50
CA LEU A 729 -22.70 -20.78 7.72
C LEU A 729 -21.78 -21.37 8.80
N LEU A 730 -21.76 -22.70 8.96
CA LEU A 730 -20.84 -23.36 9.90
C LEU A 730 -19.36 -23.11 9.53
N TYR A 731 -19.04 -23.19 8.23
CA TYR A 731 -17.71 -22.84 7.72
C TYR A 731 -17.35 -21.37 8.03
N GLN A 732 -18.27 -20.45 7.74
CA GLN A 732 -18.09 -19.01 7.96
C GLN A 732 -17.87 -18.69 9.45
N THR A 733 -18.67 -19.27 10.35
CA THR A 733 -18.51 -19.05 11.80
C THR A 733 -17.11 -19.52 12.26
N LEU A 734 -16.68 -20.72 11.88
CA LEU A 734 -15.38 -21.22 12.32
C LEU A 734 -14.22 -20.41 11.73
N VAL A 735 -14.16 -20.28 10.41
CA VAL A 735 -13.02 -19.68 9.74
C VAL A 735 -12.98 -18.17 9.95
N CYS A 736 -14.07 -17.46 9.68
CA CYS A 736 -14.06 -16.00 9.71
C CYS A 736 -14.13 -15.45 11.14
N ARG A 737 -14.93 -16.07 12.03
CA ARG A 737 -15.24 -15.51 13.35
C ARG A 737 -14.38 -16.09 14.46
N MET A 738 -14.10 -17.40 14.44
CA MET A 738 -13.31 -18.02 15.50
C MET A 738 -11.82 -17.96 15.25
N TRP A 739 -11.36 -18.35 14.05
CA TRP A 739 -9.94 -18.44 13.74
C TRP A 739 -9.38 -17.13 13.20
N ALA A 740 -9.88 -16.66 12.06
CA ALA A 740 -9.30 -15.53 11.35
C ALA A 740 -9.64 -14.18 12.00
N ARG A 741 -10.84 -14.05 12.57
CA ARG A 741 -11.39 -12.80 13.17
C ARG A 741 -11.25 -11.60 12.22
N THR A 742 -11.54 -11.83 10.94
CA THR A 742 -11.34 -10.86 9.85
C THR A 742 -12.31 -11.09 8.68
N GLY A 743 -12.45 -10.07 7.85
CA GLY A 743 -13.16 -10.04 6.58
C GLY A 743 -12.74 -8.82 5.77
N PHE A 744 -13.37 -8.59 4.60
CA PHE A 744 -12.96 -7.48 3.72
C PHE A 744 -13.04 -6.10 4.37
N TYR A 745 -14.15 -5.86 5.05
CA TYR A 745 -14.51 -4.58 5.65
C TYR A 745 -14.17 -4.53 7.14
N GLN A 746 -13.51 -5.55 7.70
CA GLN A 746 -13.12 -5.52 9.11
C GLN A 746 -11.96 -6.47 9.35
N CYS A 747 -10.80 -5.91 9.68
CA CYS A 747 -9.62 -6.68 10.07
C CYS A 747 -9.34 -6.48 11.57
N GLY A 748 -10.01 -7.28 12.40
CA GLY A 748 -10.07 -7.08 13.84
C GLY A 748 -8.99 -7.82 14.63
N GLY A 749 -8.87 -9.14 14.44
CA GLY A 749 -7.92 -9.99 15.18
C GLY A 749 -8.20 -10.17 16.69
N ALA A 750 -8.91 -9.24 17.31
CA ALA A 750 -9.30 -9.25 18.73
C ALA A 750 -10.48 -10.19 19.03
N TYR A 751 -10.53 -10.65 20.28
CA TYR A 751 -11.71 -11.26 20.90
C TYR A 751 -12.61 -10.16 21.44
N GLY A 752 -13.88 -10.15 21.04
CA GLY A 752 -14.95 -9.37 21.66
C GLY A 752 -15.76 -10.27 22.59
N PHE A 753 -15.89 -9.88 23.86
CA PHE A 753 -16.44 -10.79 24.88
C PHE A 753 -17.82 -11.36 24.51
N ARG A 754 -18.72 -10.48 24.06
CA ARG A 754 -20.07 -10.86 23.64
C ARG A 754 -20.06 -11.63 22.33
N ASP A 755 -19.33 -11.12 21.35
CA ASP A 755 -19.42 -11.58 19.97
C ASP A 755 -18.87 -13.01 19.84
N GLN A 756 -17.74 -13.31 20.49
CA GLN A 756 -17.11 -14.63 20.40
C GLN A 756 -17.86 -15.71 21.21
N LEU A 757 -18.54 -15.35 22.31
CA LEU A 757 -19.42 -16.29 22.99
C LEU A 757 -20.66 -16.63 22.15
N GLN A 758 -21.23 -15.65 21.42
CA GLN A 758 -22.33 -15.89 20.48
C GLN A 758 -21.88 -16.77 19.31
N ASP A 759 -20.71 -16.50 18.74
CA ASP A 759 -20.13 -17.32 17.67
C ASP A 759 -19.82 -18.76 18.16
N ALA A 760 -19.26 -18.90 19.37
CA ALA A 760 -18.93 -20.21 19.96
C ALA A 760 -20.17 -21.06 20.26
N ALA A 761 -21.31 -20.44 20.61
CA ALA A 761 -22.56 -21.16 20.85
C ALA A 761 -23.03 -21.94 19.61
N ASN A 762 -22.84 -21.39 18.42
CA ASN A 762 -23.18 -22.05 17.14
C ASN A 762 -22.33 -23.31 16.90
N LEU A 763 -21.17 -23.41 17.54
CA LEU A 763 -20.22 -24.51 17.36
C LEU A 763 -20.34 -25.59 18.45
N ALA A 764 -21.18 -25.41 19.48
CA ALA A 764 -21.25 -26.32 20.61
C ALA A 764 -21.58 -27.77 20.21
N LEU A 765 -22.38 -27.96 19.15
CA LEU A 765 -22.74 -29.29 18.63
C LEU A 765 -21.69 -29.87 17.67
N ALA A 766 -21.03 -29.02 16.87
CA ALA A 766 -20.07 -29.47 15.86
C ALA A 766 -18.65 -29.61 16.41
N ILE A 767 -18.24 -28.72 17.33
CA ILE A 767 -16.90 -28.64 17.91
C ILE A 767 -17.00 -28.25 19.40
N PRO A 768 -17.55 -29.13 20.27
CA PRO A 768 -17.77 -28.84 21.69
C PRO A 768 -16.48 -28.42 22.43
N GLU A 769 -15.34 -28.98 22.06
CA GLU A 769 -14.05 -28.63 22.69
C GLU A 769 -13.63 -27.18 22.39
N LEU A 770 -13.91 -26.65 21.20
CA LEU A 770 -13.62 -25.25 20.89
C LEU A 770 -14.56 -24.33 21.67
N ALA A 771 -15.85 -24.66 21.75
CA ALA A 771 -16.81 -23.90 22.54
C ALA A 771 -16.40 -23.87 24.03
N LYS A 772 -15.98 -25.00 24.59
CA LYS A 772 -15.44 -25.10 25.96
C LYS A 772 -14.21 -24.21 26.15
N LYS A 773 -13.25 -24.24 25.22
CA LYS A 773 -12.07 -23.36 25.28
C LYS A 773 -12.46 -21.88 25.32
N GLN A 774 -13.44 -21.48 24.52
CA GLN A 774 -13.94 -20.10 24.51
C GLN A 774 -14.61 -19.71 25.83
N ILE A 775 -15.46 -20.56 26.39
CA ILE A 775 -16.09 -20.32 27.69
C ILE A 775 -15.03 -20.09 28.77
N LEU A 776 -14.00 -20.95 28.82
CA LEU A 776 -12.92 -20.82 29.80
C LEU A 776 -12.09 -19.55 29.59
N LEU A 777 -11.77 -19.22 28.33
CA LEU A 777 -11.06 -17.99 27.98
C LEU A 777 -11.84 -16.75 28.44
N HIS A 778 -13.15 -16.70 28.18
CA HIS A 778 -13.98 -15.55 28.55
C HIS A 778 -14.22 -15.47 30.06
N ALA A 779 -14.38 -16.61 30.74
CA ALA A 779 -14.46 -16.63 32.20
C ALA A 779 -13.20 -16.06 32.87
N ALA A 780 -12.01 -16.24 32.26
CA ALA A 780 -10.77 -15.64 32.74
C ALA A 780 -10.70 -14.11 32.55
N HIS A 781 -11.56 -13.54 31.70
CA HIS A 781 -11.65 -12.10 31.42
C HIS A 781 -12.89 -11.45 32.06
N GLN A 782 -13.53 -12.14 33.00
CA GLN A 782 -14.58 -11.61 33.86
C GLN A 782 -14.00 -11.17 35.20
N PHE A 783 -14.30 -9.95 35.61
CA PHE A 783 -13.91 -9.41 36.91
C PHE A 783 -14.79 -9.98 38.04
N ARG A 784 -14.35 -9.86 39.30
CA ARG A 784 -15.06 -10.46 40.45
C ARG A 784 -16.45 -9.86 40.65
N GLU A 785 -16.60 -8.60 40.30
CA GLU A 785 -17.80 -7.79 40.39
C GLU A 785 -18.85 -8.17 39.33
N GLY A 786 -18.43 -8.92 38.30
CA GLY A 786 -19.28 -9.48 37.25
C GLY A 786 -19.22 -8.74 35.91
N ASP A 787 -18.58 -7.57 35.86
CA ASP A 787 -18.22 -6.90 34.61
C ASP A 787 -17.09 -7.64 33.89
N VAL A 788 -16.88 -7.29 32.63
CA VAL A 788 -16.04 -8.06 31.71
C VAL A 788 -15.14 -7.14 30.90
N GLN A 789 -13.96 -7.64 30.53
CA GLN A 789 -13.15 -6.97 29.53
C GLN A 789 -13.88 -6.98 28.17
N HIS A 790 -14.24 -5.81 27.66
CA HIS A 790 -15.09 -5.69 26.47
C HIS A 790 -14.48 -6.37 25.23
N TRP A 791 -13.18 -6.18 25.03
CA TRP A 791 -12.37 -6.86 23.99
C TRP A 791 -10.89 -6.91 24.37
N TRP A 792 -10.14 -7.83 23.76
CA TRP A 792 -8.68 -7.98 23.93
C TRP A 792 -8.03 -8.66 22.73
N HIS A 793 -6.73 -8.45 22.55
CA HIS A 793 -5.91 -9.24 21.62
C HIS A 793 -5.34 -10.49 22.34
N PRO A 794 -5.18 -11.63 21.63
CA PRO A 794 -4.56 -12.84 22.16
C PRO A 794 -3.13 -12.61 22.67
#